data_AF-A0A1M3QKA8-F1
#
_entry.id   AF-A0A1M3QKA8-F1
#
_cell.length_a   1.000
_cell.length_b   1.000
_cell.length_c   1.000
_cell.angle_alpha   90.00
_cell.angle_beta   90.00
_cell.angle_gamma   90.00
#
_symmetry.space_group_name_H-M   'P 1'
#
loop_
_entity.id
_entity.type
_entity.pdbx_description
1 polymer ?
#
loop_
_entity_poly.entity_id
_entity_poly.type
_entity_poly.pdbx_seq_one_letter_code
_entity_poly.pdbx_strand_id
1 'polypeptide(L)'
;MLACVAWFAIGAARADSTLDPSLLPKIQSATFEVVAAKPKDTLTYEKPLPMELLPYQDRTDKYYSIGTAFAIGPNTYVTAAHVLMVGYQTLWGLPELRDASGKVYAIDRIEKFALRRDFVVFTLKDPPNIAPLAVDTRPGLNQVVYSVGNALGTGVVIRNGLYTSNTPEDQDGQWKWIRFSAAASPGNSGGPLLDQNGKVIGIVLMKSPNENLNYALPMGEVLDAPGDLARFDRRMAYQFDVFDSTLSGTFKGDFKLPLSVPGFFAAYAKAFHPYLDSQLKALLDQQSADLFPDGTGAHQLLYSGPSMDDFPQLVTRNSDGVWVNSGSSSIKITLPANGYISGGTLGGNILFHLRKPDNIPGAAFHHDPKGVMDMLLKTGFLKRPIGPERILVTSLGEPGDTGTSTDRWGRTWQTWSWPVPYADGYVHLYALPTPDGYAILMRIGPATTRHDTVINMRALTDFISLPYDGTLAQWKEFLADGKLLPAAFRNIKIAFEYGKDFRYDSQRLAFSFTPELQQIDADSMLTLGFTFFPDAHGKVVWDAGQVWLAADNHDRHWISLLRNAAPPADLDDSYQSFWKKVSGRQHPYDGLAYTDGDTSKINAVVPPSRGDDKPSVLYTAYVYQPGTQPQAEMKQKLDALLKSVKVKEQ
;
A
#
# COMPACT_ATOMS: atom_id res chain seq x y z
N MET A 1 -10.04 29.37 89.16
CA MET A 1 -10.14 28.14 89.97
C MET A 1 -10.74 27.06 89.09
N LEU A 2 -9.98 25.98 88.87
CA LEU A 2 -10.30 24.64 88.34
C LEU A 2 -11.35 24.52 87.20
N ALA A 3 -10.98 24.18 85.96
CA ALA A 3 -10.51 22.88 85.45
C ALA A 3 -11.60 21.78 85.38
N CYS A 4 -11.98 21.41 84.16
CA CYS A 4 -12.15 20.00 83.76
C CYS A 4 -11.86 19.85 82.27
N VAL A 5 -10.93 18.94 82.00
CA VAL A 5 -10.32 18.58 80.72
C VAL A 5 -11.18 17.49 80.07
N ALA A 6 -11.47 17.63 78.78
CA ALA A 6 -11.89 16.52 77.93
C ALA A 6 -10.90 16.41 76.77
N TRP A 7 -10.10 15.34 76.79
CA TRP A 7 -9.22 14.94 75.69
C TRP A 7 -10.09 14.42 74.54
N PHE A 8 -10.09 15.12 73.40
CA PHE A 8 -10.40 14.50 72.12
C PHE A 8 -9.08 14.29 71.38
N ALA A 9 -8.67 13.03 71.27
CA ALA A 9 -7.66 12.61 70.32
C ALA A 9 -8.29 12.73 68.92
N ILE A 10 -7.95 13.79 68.20
CA ILE A 10 -8.21 13.89 66.76
C ILE A 10 -7.15 13.02 66.10
N GLY A 11 -7.46 11.74 65.90
CA GLY A 11 -6.73 10.90 64.97
C GLY A 11 -6.94 11.46 63.56
N ALA A 12 -5.92 12.11 63.01
CA ALA A 12 -5.89 12.43 61.59
C ALA A 12 -5.76 11.11 60.82
N ALA A 13 -6.89 10.53 60.40
CA ALA A 13 -6.92 9.44 59.44
C ALA A 13 -6.41 10.01 58.10
N ARG A 14 -5.12 9.84 57.84
CA ARG A 14 -4.61 9.86 56.46
C ARG A 14 -5.16 8.61 55.80
N ALA A 15 -6.07 8.77 54.85
CA ALA A 15 -6.39 7.70 53.93
C ALA A 15 -5.16 7.49 53.04
N ASP A 16 -4.29 6.57 53.44
CA ASP A 16 -3.15 6.15 52.62
C ASP A 16 -3.71 5.52 51.34
N SER A 17 -3.52 6.19 50.21
CA SER A 17 -3.96 5.78 48.88
C SER A 17 -3.04 4.73 48.26
N THR A 18 -2.39 3.92 49.10
CA THR A 18 -1.40 2.91 48.73
C THR A 18 -2.00 1.52 48.86
N LEU A 19 -1.68 0.65 47.90
CA LEU A 19 -2.11 -0.75 47.92
C LEU A 19 -1.46 -1.46 49.10
N ASP A 20 -2.19 -2.36 49.79
CA ASP A 20 -1.62 -3.19 50.85
C ASP A 20 -0.35 -3.91 50.33
N PRO A 21 0.84 -3.62 50.90
CA PRO A 21 2.09 -4.23 50.47
C PRO A 21 2.07 -5.76 50.51
N SER A 22 1.23 -6.36 51.35
CA SER A 22 1.07 -7.83 51.44
C SER A 22 0.53 -8.46 50.14
N LEU A 23 -0.14 -7.68 49.30
CA LEU A 23 -0.70 -8.12 48.02
C LEU A 23 0.33 -8.14 46.88
N LEU A 24 1.44 -7.41 47.03
CA LEU A 24 2.44 -7.23 45.97
C LEU A 24 3.03 -8.56 45.46
N PRO A 25 3.47 -9.52 46.31
CA PRO A 25 4.03 -10.78 45.81
C PRO A 25 3.03 -11.58 44.97
N LYS A 26 1.75 -11.55 45.36
CA LYS A 26 0.68 -12.23 44.62
C LYS A 26 0.43 -11.56 43.27
N ILE A 27 0.35 -10.23 43.24
CA ILE A 27 0.13 -9.47 42.00
C ILE A 27 1.31 -9.64 41.03
N GLN A 28 2.53 -9.59 41.55
CA GLN A 28 3.75 -9.78 40.76
C GLN A 28 3.86 -11.18 40.17
N SER A 29 3.56 -12.23 40.95
CA SER A 29 3.62 -13.61 40.46
C SER A 29 2.50 -13.96 39.48
N ALA A 30 1.34 -13.30 39.57
CA ALA A 30 0.20 -13.56 38.71
C ALA A 30 0.13 -12.66 37.46
N THR A 31 1.05 -11.70 37.30
CA THR A 31 1.09 -10.77 36.17
C THR A 31 2.32 -11.00 35.31
N PHE A 32 2.12 -11.10 34.01
CA PHE A 32 3.13 -11.48 33.02
C PHE A 32 3.23 -10.40 31.95
N GLU A 33 4.42 -10.21 31.40
CA GLU A 33 4.61 -9.47 30.16
C GLU A 33 4.29 -10.40 28.98
N VAL A 34 3.52 -9.92 28.01
CA VAL A 34 3.36 -10.60 26.72
C VAL A 34 4.50 -10.14 25.82
N VAL A 35 5.26 -11.10 25.31
CA VAL A 35 6.46 -10.86 24.53
C VAL A 35 6.43 -11.62 23.21
N ALA A 36 7.14 -11.10 22.20
CA ALA A 36 7.47 -11.84 20.98
C ALA A 36 8.98 -11.86 20.77
N ALA A 37 9.52 -13.02 20.40
CA ALA A 37 10.95 -13.13 20.12
C ALA A 37 11.33 -12.22 18.96
N LYS A 38 12.42 -11.45 19.12
CA LYS A 38 12.94 -10.60 18.06
C LYS A 38 13.36 -11.47 16.87
N PRO A 39 13.06 -11.06 15.64
CA PRO A 39 13.46 -11.81 14.47
C PRO A 39 14.95 -11.67 14.25
N LYS A 40 15.51 -12.59 13.45
CA LYS A 40 16.82 -12.37 12.86
C LYS A 40 16.68 -11.31 11.77
N ASP A 41 17.49 -10.27 11.88
CA ASP A 41 17.61 -9.28 10.82
C ASP A 41 18.49 -9.83 9.68
N THR A 42 17.98 -9.73 8.45
CA THR A 42 18.60 -10.25 7.24
C THR A 42 18.97 -9.16 6.25
N LEU A 43 18.72 -7.88 6.60
CA LEU A 43 18.94 -6.75 5.72
C LEU A 43 20.39 -6.26 5.78
N THR A 44 20.81 -5.57 4.71
CA THR A 44 22.11 -4.87 4.64
C THR A 44 21.91 -3.37 4.75
N TYR A 45 22.87 -2.67 5.37
CA TYR A 45 22.78 -1.24 5.68
C TYR A 45 24.00 -0.49 5.13
N GLU A 46 23.86 0.83 4.95
CA GLU A 46 24.96 1.69 4.48
C GLU A 46 26.16 1.75 5.45
N LYS A 47 25.90 1.53 6.74
CA LYS A 47 26.88 1.47 7.81
C LYS A 47 26.40 0.53 8.92
N PRO A 48 27.28 0.04 9.81
CA PRO A 48 26.86 -0.72 10.98
C PRO A 48 25.79 0.02 11.79
N LEU A 49 24.78 -0.71 12.26
CA LEU A 49 23.70 -0.12 13.05
C LEU A 49 24.23 0.36 14.41
N PRO A 50 24.00 1.63 14.79
CA PRO A 50 24.48 2.17 16.07
C PRO A 50 23.56 1.75 17.22
N MET A 51 23.55 0.45 17.53
CA MET A 51 22.64 -0.17 18.50
C MET A 51 22.77 0.43 19.91
N GLU A 52 23.89 1.07 20.22
CA GLU A 52 24.14 1.81 21.45
C GLU A 52 23.23 3.03 21.66
N LEU A 53 22.62 3.56 20.59
CA LEU A 53 21.66 4.67 20.65
C LEU A 53 20.26 4.24 21.11
N LEU A 54 19.99 2.94 21.14
CA LEU A 54 18.76 2.40 21.71
C LEU A 54 18.89 2.29 23.24
N PRO A 55 17.77 2.39 23.98
CA PRO A 55 17.75 2.04 25.39
C PRO A 55 18.39 0.68 25.65
N TYR A 56 19.09 0.54 26.78
CA TYR A 56 19.84 -0.67 27.12
C TYR A 56 18.96 -1.94 27.06
N GLN A 57 17.72 -1.85 27.53
CA GLN A 57 16.76 -2.95 27.51
C GLN A 57 16.40 -3.34 26.07
N ASP A 58 16.00 -2.37 25.24
CA ASP A 58 15.64 -2.61 23.84
C ASP A 58 16.77 -3.25 23.02
N ARG A 59 18.03 -2.92 23.29
CA ARG A 59 19.17 -3.52 22.56
C ARG A 59 19.60 -4.90 23.05
N THR A 60 19.41 -5.21 24.34
CA THR A 60 19.93 -6.45 24.95
C THR A 60 18.88 -7.54 25.13
N ASP A 61 17.61 -7.16 25.19
CA ASP A 61 16.51 -8.09 25.34
C ASP A 61 16.32 -8.92 24.06
N LYS A 62 16.07 -10.22 24.22
CA LYS A 62 15.76 -11.13 23.11
C LYS A 62 14.35 -10.94 22.56
N TYR A 63 13.51 -10.20 23.27
CA TYR A 63 12.10 -10.06 22.95
C TYR A 63 11.68 -8.60 22.75
N TYR A 64 10.61 -8.41 21.98
CA TYR A 64 9.81 -7.20 21.98
C TYR A 64 8.69 -7.33 23.02
N SER A 65 8.49 -6.28 23.82
CA SER A 65 7.34 -6.15 24.72
C SER A 65 6.09 -5.80 23.92
N ILE A 66 5.04 -6.60 24.04
CA ILE A 66 3.76 -6.38 23.35
C ILE A 66 2.71 -5.79 24.30
N GLY A 67 2.58 -6.37 25.49
CA GLY A 67 1.52 -6.01 26.45
C GLY A 67 1.64 -6.77 27.76
N THR A 68 0.55 -6.89 28.49
CA THR A 68 0.47 -7.61 29.78
C THR A 68 -0.59 -8.70 29.72
N ALA A 69 -0.37 -9.80 30.44
CA ALA A 69 -1.36 -10.84 30.71
C ALA A 69 -1.39 -11.16 32.20
N PHE A 70 -2.45 -11.81 32.69
CA PHE A 70 -2.54 -12.17 34.10
C PHE A 70 -3.32 -13.48 34.32
N ALA A 71 -3.01 -14.15 35.43
CA ALA A 71 -3.64 -15.42 35.82
C ALA A 71 -4.91 -15.20 36.66
N ILE A 72 -6.01 -15.82 36.25
CA ILE A 72 -7.29 -15.86 36.98
C ILE A 72 -7.64 -17.27 37.49
N GLY A 73 -6.84 -18.27 37.12
CA GLY A 73 -6.97 -19.66 37.57
C GLY A 73 -5.62 -20.40 37.50
N PRO A 74 -5.55 -21.67 37.95
CA PRO A 74 -4.29 -22.42 38.01
C PRO A 74 -3.53 -22.53 36.69
N ASN A 75 -4.24 -22.64 35.56
CA ASN A 75 -3.67 -22.55 34.21
C ASN A 75 -4.63 -21.77 33.30
N THR A 76 -5.08 -20.61 33.76
CA THR A 76 -6.05 -19.79 33.02
C THR A 76 -5.59 -18.34 33.04
N TYR A 77 -5.24 -17.84 31.87
CA TYR A 77 -4.64 -16.53 31.67
C TYR A 77 -5.50 -15.69 30.76
N VAL A 78 -5.46 -14.38 30.97
CA VAL A 78 -6.25 -13.39 30.23
C VAL A 78 -5.33 -12.29 29.73
N THR A 79 -5.57 -11.82 28.51
CA THR A 79 -5.03 -10.56 27.98
C THR A 79 -6.04 -9.93 27.01
N ALA A 80 -5.69 -8.77 26.45
CA ALA A 80 -6.48 -8.13 25.41
C ALA A 80 -6.36 -8.89 24.08
N ALA A 81 -7.42 -8.90 23.27
CA ALA A 81 -7.37 -9.57 21.96
C ALA A 81 -6.31 -8.92 21.06
N HIS A 82 -6.23 -7.59 21.04
CA HIS A 82 -5.24 -6.89 20.21
C HIS A 82 -3.78 -7.20 20.60
N VAL A 83 -3.52 -7.54 21.86
CA VAL A 83 -2.18 -7.97 22.34
C VAL A 83 -1.81 -9.32 21.73
N LEU A 84 -2.72 -10.29 21.74
CA LEU A 84 -2.50 -11.57 21.06
C LEU A 84 -2.40 -11.39 19.54
N MET A 85 -3.24 -10.54 18.94
CA MET A 85 -3.31 -10.34 17.49
C MET A 85 -2.06 -9.71 16.87
N VAL A 86 -1.11 -9.20 17.66
CA VAL A 86 0.25 -8.89 17.16
C VAL A 86 0.93 -10.13 16.58
N GLY A 87 0.59 -11.34 17.05
CA GLY A 87 1.07 -12.59 16.48
C GLY A 87 0.44 -12.99 15.13
N TYR A 88 -0.56 -12.27 14.64
CA TYR A 88 -1.25 -12.61 13.40
C TYR A 88 -0.40 -12.27 12.18
N GLN A 89 0.01 -13.28 11.41
CA GLN A 89 0.90 -13.15 10.24
C GLN A 89 2.28 -12.52 10.54
N THR A 90 2.66 -12.41 11.81
CA THR A 90 3.90 -11.73 12.23
C THR A 90 5.16 -12.41 11.66
N LEU A 91 6.19 -11.59 11.45
CA LEU A 91 7.57 -11.98 11.18
C LEU A 91 8.38 -12.19 12.47
N TRP A 92 7.81 -11.88 13.63
CA TRP A 92 8.42 -12.10 14.94
C TRP A 92 8.11 -13.50 15.48
N GLY A 93 8.59 -13.81 16.68
CA GLY A 93 8.12 -14.99 17.41
C GLY A 93 6.63 -14.90 17.76
N LEU A 94 5.99 -16.05 17.94
CA LEU A 94 4.63 -16.09 18.47
C LEU A 94 4.57 -15.42 19.86
N PRO A 95 3.41 -14.86 20.25
CA PRO A 95 3.24 -14.30 21.59
C PRO A 95 3.46 -15.37 22.69
N GLU A 96 4.28 -15.02 23.67
CA GLU A 96 4.62 -15.82 24.85
C GLU A 96 4.46 -14.98 26.13
N LEU A 97 4.42 -15.63 27.30
CA LEU A 97 4.40 -14.93 28.59
C LEU A 97 5.77 -14.94 29.25
N ARG A 98 6.23 -13.77 29.70
CA ARG A 98 7.45 -13.62 30.51
C ARG A 98 7.10 -13.21 31.93
N ASP A 99 7.60 -13.95 32.91
CA ASP A 99 7.44 -13.63 34.33
C ASP A 99 8.48 -12.62 34.84
N ALA A 100 8.33 -12.18 36.09
CA ALA A 100 9.24 -11.24 36.74
C ALA A 100 10.67 -11.78 36.95
N SER A 101 10.89 -13.09 36.85
CA SER A 101 12.23 -13.71 36.88
C SER A 101 12.88 -13.77 35.49
N GLY A 102 12.17 -13.38 34.44
CA GLY A 102 12.60 -13.45 33.05
C GLY A 102 12.37 -14.80 32.38
N LYS A 103 11.71 -15.76 33.06
CA LYS A 103 11.36 -17.05 32.45
C LYS A 103 10.19 -16.86 31.50
N VAL A 104 10.30 -17.50 30.33
CA VAL A 104 9.32 -17.42 29.24
C VAL A 104 8.53 -18.72 29.14
N TYR A 105 7.23 -18.58 28.92
CA TYR A 105 6.25 -19.65 28.85
C TYR A 105 5.46 -19.55 27.55
N ALA A 106 5.48 -20.63 26.77
CA ALA A 106 4.69 -20.72 25.56
C ALA A 106 3.19 -20.82 25.89
N ILE A 107 2.38 -20.07 25.15
CA ILE A 107 0.92 -20.24 25.14
C ILE A 107 0.60 -21.60 24.49
N ASP A 108 -0.19 -22.41 25.18
CA ASP A 108 -0.60 -23.73 24.70
C ASP A 108 -1.85 -23.62 23.82
N ARG A 109 -2.99 -23.26 24.41
CA ARG A 109 -4.26 -23.18 23.71
C ARG A 109 -5.04 -21.90 24.00
N ILE A 110 -5.68 -21.37 22.96
CA ILE A 110 -6.66 -20.31 23.05
C ILE A 110 -8.01 -20.94 23.41
N GLU A 111 -8.60 -20.54 24.53
CA GLU A 111 -9.81 -21.13 25.13
C GLU A 111 -11.07 -20.30 24.86
N LYS A 112 -10.94 -18.96 24.92
CA LYS A 112 -12.01 -18.02 24.58
C LYS A 112 -11.45 -16.82 23.83
N PHE A 113 -12.14 -16.31 22.84
CA PHE A 113 -11.72 -15.10 22.13
C PHE A 113 -12.93 -14.27 21.69
N ALA A 114 -12.88 -12.96 21.90
CA ALA A 114 -13.88 -12.05 21.37
C ALA A 114 -13.21 -10.79 20.81
N LEU A 115 -13.21 -10.65 19.48
CA LEU A 115 -12.54 -9.55 18.79
C LEU A 115 -13.07 -8.18 19.21
N ARG A 116 -14.39 -8.05 19.37
CA ARG A 116 -15.07 -6.77 19.65
C ARG A 116 -15.00 -6.36 21.12
N ARG A 117 -15.12 -7.34 22.03
CA ARG A 117 -14.90 -7.13 23.48
C ARG A 117 -13.42 -7.02 23.82
N ASP A 118 -12.55 -7.33 22.86
CA ASP A 118 -11.10 -7.19 22.93
C ASP A 118 -10.46 -7.99 24.07
N PHE A 119 -10.84 -9.26 24.20
CA PHE A 119 -10.20 -10.18 25.15
C PHE A 119 -9.87 -11.53 24.54
N VAL A 120 -8.91 -12.20 25.16
CA VAL A 120 -8.61 -13.61 24.94
C VAL A 120 -8.29 -14.30 26.27
N VAL A 121 -8.74 -15.55 26.39
CA VAL A 121 -8.42 -16.45 27.50
C VAL A 121 -7.64 -17.64 26.93
N PHE A 122 -6.56 -18.03 27.60
CA PHE A 122 -5.67 -19.08 27.13
C PHE A 122 -4.99 -19.84 28.27
N THR A 123 -4.39 -20.97 27.92
CA THR A 123 -3.57 -21.83 28.78
C THR A 123 -2.09 -21.73 28.41
N LEU A 124 -1.20 -22.08 29.33
CA LEU A 124 0.23 -22.26 29.07
C LEU A 124 0.59 -23.74 29.04
N LYS A 125 1.65 -24.07 28.30
CA LYS A 125 2.12 -25.46 28.14
C LYS A 125 2.73 -26.02 29.42
N ASP A 126 3.57 -25.21 30.06
CA ASP A 126 4.29 -25.55 31.30
C ASP A 126 4.05 -24.44 32.35
N PRO A 127 2.81 -24.29 32.87
CA PRO A 127 2.43 -23.16 33.70
C PRO A 127 3.23 -23.12 35.01
N PRO A 128 3.61 -21.94 35.51
CA PRO A 128 4.20 -21.81 36.82
C PRO A 128 3.16 -22.09 37.92
N ASN A 129 3.61 -22.62 39.06
CA ASN A 129 2.74 -22.78 40.23
C ASN A 129 2.59 -21.43 40.95
N ILE A 130 1.51 -20.71 40.67
CA ILE A 130 1.23 -19.37 41.19
C ILE A 130 -0.18 -19.30 41.79
N ALA A 131 -0.37 -18.36 42.73
CA ALA A 131 -1.70 -18.06 43.26
C ALA A 131 -2.43 -17.09 42.29
N PRO A 132 -3.54 -17.50 41.64
CA PRO A 132 -4.24 -16.63 40.70
C PRO A 132 -4.89 -15.43 41.39
N LEU A 133 -5.10 -14.36 40.63
CA LEU A 133 -5.84 -13.20 41.10
C LEU A 133 -7.32 -13.55 41.25
N ALA A 134 -7.91 -13.15 42.37
CA ALA A 134 -9.36 -13.28 42.55
C ALA A 134 -10.07 -12.26 41.67
N VAL A 135 -11.27 -12.59 41.17
CA VAL A 135 -12.06 -11.70 40.32
C VAL A 135 -13.22 -11.11 41.12
N ASP A 136 -13.52 -9.83 40.90
CA ASP A 136 -14.75 -9.18 41.34
C ASP A 136 -15.52 -8.66 40.12
N THR A 137 -16.69 -9.23 39.85
CA THR A 137 -17.54 -8.85 38.71
C THR A 137 -18.53 -7.73 39.04
N ARG A 138 -18.55 -7.24 40.29
CA ARG A 138 -19.48 -6.18 40.74
C ARG A 138 -18.74 -5.04 41.44
N PRO A 139 -17.75 -4.41 40.79
CA PRO A 139 -17.01 -3.30 41.36
C PRO A 139 -17.90 -2.08 41.64
N GLY A 140 -17.64 -1.38 42.76
CA GLY A 140 -18.32 -0.15 43.11
C GLY A 140 -17.75 1.07 42.39
N LEU A 141 -18.61 2.01 41.98
CA LEU A 141 -18.16 3.30 41.44
C LEU A 141 -17.41 4.13 42.50
N ASN A 142 -16.52 4.99 42.04
CA ASN A 142 -15.72 5.90 42.88
C ASN A 142 -14.79 5.19 43.88
N GLN A 143 -14.46 3.91 43.64
CA GLN A 143 -13.47 3.19 44.42
C GLN A 143 -12.05 3.41 43.88
N VAL A 144 -11.06 3.27 44.76
CA VAL A 144 -9.65 3.24 44.35
C VAL A 144 -9.40 1.99 43.51
N VAL A 145 -8.71 2.19 42.38
CA VAL A 145 -8.32 1.12 41.47
C VAL A 145 -6.85 1.23 41.13
N TYR A 146 -6.28 0.09 40.75
CA TYR A 146 -4.88 -0.01 40.38
C TYR A 146 -4.74 -0.61 38.98
N SER A 147 -4.16 0.14 38.05
CA SER A 147 -3.73 -0.40 36.77
C SER A 147 -2.39 -1.11 36.99
N VAL A 148 -2.34 -2.35 36.56
CA VAL A 148 -1.13 -3.17 36.65
C VAL A 148 -0.65 -3.51 35.25
N GLY A 149 0.62 -3.23 34.98
CA GLY A 149 1.27 -3.61 33.73
C GLY A 149 2.67 -4.15 33.98
N ASN A 150 3.18 -4.94 33.06
CA ASN A 150 4.56 -5.37 33.01
C ASN A 150 5.12 -4.99 31.64
N ALA A 151 6.15 -4.15 31.62
CA ALA A 151 6.72 -3.63 30.38
C ALA A 151 8.25 -3.65 30.44
N LEU A 152 8.87 -4.05 29.32
CA LEU A 152 10.33 -4.03 29.11
C LEU A 152 11.12 -4.88 30.13
N GLY A 153 10.49 -5.91 30.71
CA GLY A 153 11.11 -6.75 31.73
C GLY A 153 11.55 -5.99 33.00
N THR A 154 11.04 -4.78 33.25
CA THR A 154 11.41 -3.95 34.41
C THR A 154 10.68 -4.32 35.70
N GLY A 155 9.80 -5.32 35.62
CA GLY A 155 8.92 -5.75 36.70
C GLY A 155 7.54 -5.10 36.61
N VAL A 156 6.66 -5.53 37.50
CA VAL A 156 5.27 -5.07 37.52
C VAL A 156 5.17 -3.64 38.04
N VAL A 157 4.60 -2.76 37.22
CA VAL A 157 4.29 -1.37 37.55
C VAL A 157 2.83 -1.27 37.96
N ILE A 158 2.60 -0.73 39.16
CA ILE A 158 1.27 -0.53 39.72
C ILE A 158 1.02 0.98 39.83
N ARG A 159 -0.09 1.44 39.24
CA ARG A 159 -0.49 2.85 39.24
C ARG A 159 -1.90 2.96 39.82
N ASN A 160 -2.10 3.84 40.79
CA ASN A 160 -3.40 4.05 41.43
C ASN A 160 -4.22 5.13 40.71
N GLY A 161 -5.53 5.08 40.91
CA GLY A 161 -6.51 6.06 40.45
C GLY A 161 -7.91 5.69 40.94
N LEU A 162 -8.94 6.16 40.25
CA LEU A 162 -10.34 5.93 40.61
C LEU A 162 -11.10 5.27 39.47
N TYR A 163 -12.03 4.38 39.79
CA TYR A 163 -13.09 3.96 38.89
C TYR A 163 -14.12 5.10 38.80
N THR A 164 -14.06 5.87 37.72
CA THR A 164 -14.77 7.15 37.61
C THR A 164 -16.20 7.01 37.11
N SER A 165 -16.41 6.22 36.06
CA SER A 165 -17.72 6.09 35.42
C SER A 165 -17.77 4.87 34.50
N ASN A 166 -18.92 4.66 33.87
CA ASN A 166 -19.10 3.66 32.82
C ASN A 166 -19.52 4.35 31.53
N THR A 167 -19.06 3.86 30.39
CA THR A 167 -19.53 4.31 29.08
C THR A 167 -19.95 3.13 28.23
N PRO A 168 -21.06 3.19 27.48
CA PRO A 168 -21.39 2.17 26.49
C PRO A 168 -20.25 2.00 25.49
N GLU A 169 -20.09 0.79 24.96
CA GLU A 169 -19.24 0.55 23.79
C GLU A 169 -19.83 1.18 22.52
N ASP A 170 -18.95 1.58 21.60
CA ASP A 170 -19.29 2.52 20.52
C ASP A 170 -20.23 1.96 19.45
N GLN A 171 -20.19 0.65 19.17
CA GLN A 171 -20.86 0.13 17.98
C GLN A 171 -22.37 -0.08 18.21
N ASP A 172 -22.80 -0.68 19.33
CA ASP A 172 -24.22 -0.96 19.63
C ASP A 172 -24.59 -0.80 21.13
N GLY A 173 -23.69 -0.30 21.98
CA GLY A 173 -23.89 -0.19 23.44
C GLY A 173 -24.13 -1.51 24.19
N GLN A 174 -23.67 -2.65 23.67
CA GLN A 174 -23.97 -3.99 24.23
C GLN A 174 -23.41 -4.25 25.63
N TRP A 175 -22.30 -3.61 25.96
CA TRP A 175 -21.72 -3.60 27.31
C TRP A 175 -21.27 -2.18 27.64
N LYS A 176 -20.81 -2.00 28.88
CA LYS A 176 -20.21 -0.75 29.32
C LYS A 176 -18.74 -0.95 29.67
N TRP A 177 -17.88 -0.12 29.12
CA TRP A 177 -16.48 0.00 29.52
C TRP A 177 -16.40 0.66 30.89
N ILE A 178 -15.51 0.13 31.74
CA ILE A 178 -15.08 0.81 32.96
C ILE A 178 -14.19 1.98 32.55
N ARG A 179 -14.50 3.19 33.02
CA ARG A 179 -13.64 4.36 32.91
C ARG A 179 -12.87 4.55 34.21
N PHE A 180 -11.57 4.75 34.11
CA PHE A 180 -10.73 4.94 35.28
C PHE A 180 -9.62 5.98 35.05
N SER A 181 -9.13 6.58 36.14
CA SER A 181 -8.12 7.65 36.11
C SER A 181 -6.69 7.18 36.39
N ALA A 182 -6.48 5.92 36.81
CA ALA A 182 -5.14 5.39 37.01
C ALA A 182 -4.37 5.46 35.69
N ALA A 183 -3.15 5.97 35.74
CA ALA A 183 -2.36 6.17 34.53
C ALA A 183 -2.09 4.83 33.81
N ALA A 184 -2.29 4.80 32.50
CA ALA A 184 -1.95 3.67 31.64
C ALA A 184 -1.07 4.16 30.49
N SER A 185 -0.06 3.36 30.16
CA SER A 185 0.89 3.60 29.07
C SER A 185 0.99 2.34 28.19
N PRO A 186 1.56 2.43 26.98
CA PRO A 186 1.94 1.24 26.22
C PRO A 186 2.67 0.23 27.12
N GLY A 187 2.26 -1.04 27.04
CA GLY A 187 2.68 -2.10 27.96
C GLY A 187 1.63 -2.51 29.00
N ASN A 188 0.75 -1.60 29.45
CA ASN A 188 -0.34 -1.96 30.39
C ASN A 188 -1.53 -2.66 29.71
N SER A 189 -1.67 -2.52 28.39
CA SER A 189 -2.76 -3.15 27.64
C SER A 189 -2.76 -4.67 27.84
N GLY A 190 -3.94 -5.21 28.11
CA GLY A 190 -4.17 -6.60 28.50
C GLY A 190 -3.95 -6.90 29.98
N GLY A 191 -3.38 -5.98 30.76
CA GLY A 191 -3.14 -6.14 32.19
C GLY A 191 -4.38 -5.99 33.06
N PRO A 192 -4.33 -6.41 34.34
CA PRO A 192 -5.47 -6.35 35.22
C PRO A 192 -5.69 -4.94 35.78
N LEU A 193 -6.95 -4.52 35.83
CA LEU A 193 -7.41 -3.42 36.68
C LEU A 193 -7.88 -4.01 38.00
N LEU A 194 -7.24 -3.64 39.10
CA LEU A 194 -7.50 -4.19 40.44
C LEU A 194 -8.30 -3.24 41.32
N ASP A 195 -9.11 -3.78 42.22
CA ASP A 195 -9.65 -3.05 43.37
C ASP A 195 -8.61 -2.91 44.51
N GLN A 196 -8.99 -2.24 45.60
CA GLN A 196 -8.17 -2.08 46.81
C GLN A 196 -7.81 -3.37 47.54
N ASN A 197 -8.48 -4.48 47.25
CA ASN A 197 -8.23 -5.80 47.82
C ASN A 197 -7.36 -6.68 46.89
N GLY A 198 -6.89 -6.12 45.77
CA GLY A 198 -6.12 -6.87 44.76
C GLY A 198 -6.97 -7.83 43.92
N LYS A 199 -8.29 -7.65 43.87
CA LYS A 199 -9.19 -8.42 42.99
C LYS A 199 -9.28 -7.76 41.62
N VAL A 200 -9.27 -8.56 40.56
CA VAL A 200 -9.42 -8.08 39.18
C VAL A 200 -10.87 -7.69 38.93
N ILE A 201 -11.07 -6.45 38.51
CA ILE A 201 -12.38 -5.91 38.11
C ILE A 201 -12.51 -5.75 36.59
N GLY A 202 -11.38 -5.66 35.87
CA GLY A 202 -11.38 -5.62 34.41
C GLY A 202 -10.02 -5.80 33.75
N ILE A 203 -10.02 -5.84 32.41
CA ILE A 203 -8.82 -5.87 31.56
C ILE A 203 -8.57 -4.46 31.04
N VAL A 204 -7.38 -3.89 31.25
CA VAL A 204 -6.99 -2.58 30.71
C VAL A 204 -6.80 -2.68 29.19
N LEU A 205 -7.47 -1.86 28.38
CA LEU A 205 -7.43 -1.98 26.92
C LEU A 205 -6.80 -0.77 26.23
N MET A 206 -7.38 0.42 26.43
CA MET A 206 -7.06 1.61 25.65
C MET A 206 -7.23 2.89 26.47
N LYS A 207 -6.58 3.96 25.99
CA LYS A 207 -6.77 5.32 26.51
C LYS A 207 -7.98 5.97 25.84
N SER A 208 -8.70 6.81 26.58
CA SER A 208 -9.73 7.67 25.98
C SER A 208 -9.11 8.63 24.96
N PRO A 209 -9.72 8.80 23.77
CA PRO A 209 -9.24 9.75 22.77
C PRO A 209 -9.42 11.21 23.19
N ASN A 210 -10.43 11.49 24.03
CA ASN A 210 -10.91 12.85 24.28
C ASN A 210 -10.65 13.33 25.72
N GLU A 211 -10.12 12.47 26.59
CA GLU A 211 -9.95 12.76 28.01
C GLU A 211 -8.74 12.05 28.61
N ASN A 212 -8.31 12.51 29.79
CA ASN A 212 -7.28 11.86 30.59
C ASN A 212 -7.84 10.69 31.41
N LEU A 213 -8.58 9.78 30.77
CA LEU A 213 -9.10 8.54 31.34
C LEU A 213 -8.71 7.34 30.47
N ASN A 214 -8.83 6.15 31.05
CA ASN A 214 -8.57 4.88 30.38
C ASN A 214 -9.82 3.99 30.44
N TYR A 215 -9.90 3.03 29.52
CA TYR A 215 -10.98 2.05 29.44
C TYR A 215 -10.51 0.65 29.81
N ALA A 216 -11.35 -0.06 30.56
CA ALA A 216 -11.19 -1.47 30.84
C ALA A 216 -12.46 -2.27 30.52
N LEU A 217 -12.29 -3.50 30.03
CA LEU A 217 -13.38 -4.47 29.90
C LEU A 217 -13.73 -5.03 31.29
N PRO A 218 -14.98 -4.95 31.78
CA PRO A 218 -15.36 -5.60 33.03
C PRO A 218 -15.11 -7.12 32.97
N MET A 219 -14.61 -7.71 34.06
CA MET A 219 -14.38 -9.16 34.09
C MET A 219 -15.66 -10.00 33.94
N GLY A 220 -16.82 -9.43 34.26
CA GLY A 220 -18.12 -10.06 33.99
C GLY A 220 -18.26 -10.45 32.51
N GLU A 221 -17.89 -9.56 31.58
CA GLU A 221 -17.98 -9.84 30.14
C GLU A 221 -17.08 -11.00 29.69
N VAL A 222 -15.94 -11.21 30.37
CA VAL A 222 -14.98 -12.29 30.07
C VAL A 222 -15.48 -13.63 30.62
N LEU A 223 -16.04 -13.61 31.82
CA LEU A 223 -16.54 -14.80 32.50
C LEU A 223 -17.85 -15.29 31.87
N ASP A 224 -18.76 -14.37 31.52
CA ASP A 224 -20.06 -14.67 30.92
C ASP A 224 -19.95 -15.09 29.45
N ALA A 225 -18.84 -14.76 28.78
CA ALA A 225 -18.59 -15.20 27.42
C ALA A 225 -18.52 -16.74 27.33
N PRO A 226 -19.09 -17.35 26.27
CA PRO A 226 -19.10 -18.79 26.10
C PRO A 226 -17.67 -19.35 26.09
N GLY A 227 -17.48 -20.47 26.79
CA GLY A 227 -16.28 -21.29 26.64
C GLY A 227 -16.16 -21.84 25.22
N ASP A 228 -14.95 -22.22 24.83
CA ASP A 228 -14.69 -22.98 23.60
C ASP A 228 -15.12 -22.27 22.30
N LEU A 229 -15.08 -20.93 22.29
CA LEU A 229 -15.52 -20.13 21.14
C LEU A 229 -14.62 -18.91 20.89
N ALA A 230 -14.24 -18.74 19.63
CA ALA A 230 -13.71 -17.49 19.09
C ALA A 230 -14.83 -16.77 18.34
N ARG A 231 -15.12 -15.51 18.70
CA ARG A 231 -16.17 -14.70 18.08
C ARG A 231 -15.63 -13.40 17.51
N PHE A 232 -16.08 -13.07 16.31
CA PHE A 232 -15.82 -11.81 15.63
C PHE A 232 -17.17 -11.15 15.30
N ASP A 233 -17.26 -9.87 15.59
CA ASP A 233 -18.43 -9.01 15.34
C ASP A 233 -17.94 -7.57 15.37
N ARG A 234 -17.23 -7.14 14.31
CA ARG A 234 -16.60 -5.82 14.26
C ARG A 234 -17.00 -5.09 12.99
N ARG A 235 -17.58 -3.90 13.13
CA ARG A 235 -17.82 -2.99 12.02
C ARG A 235 -16.49 -2.41 11.53
N MET A 236 -16.27 -2.43 10.22
CA MET A 236 -15.04 -1.96 9.59
C MET A 236 -15.40 -1.15 8.34
N ALA A 237 -14.72 -0.03 8.16
CA ALA A 237 -14.74 0.70 6.90
C ALA A 237 -13.68 0.12 5.96
N TYR A 238 -14.03 0.01 4.69
CA TYR A 238 -13.15 -0.42 3.61
C TYR A 238 -13.10 0.66 2.54
N GLN A 239 -11.92 0.92 1.99
CA GLN A 239 -11.69 1.93 0.95
C GLN A 239 -10.77 1.34 -0.12
N PHE A 240 -10.88 1.87 -1.34
CA PHE A 240 -10.00 1.57 -2.45
C PHE A 240 -9.43 2.88 -3.02
N ASP A 241 -8.14 2.90 -3.34
CA ASP A 241 -7.38 4.16 -3.50
C ASP A 241 -7.77 5.02 -4.72
N VAL A 242 -8.57 4.50 -5.66
CA VAL A 242 -8.88 5.21 -6.91
C VAL A 242 -10.11 6.13 -6.79
N PHE A 243 -10.81 6.13 -5.65
CA PHE A 243 -11.94 7.02 -5.35
C PHE A 243 -12.15 7.18 -3.83
N ASP A 244 -12.94 8.17 -3.43
CA ASP A 244 -13.16 8.50 -2.00
C ASP A 244 -14.30 7.72 -1.33
N SER A 245 -15.08 6.95 -2.10
CA SER A 245 -16.18 6.15 -1.56
C SER A 245 -15.67 5.05 -0.62
N THR A 246 -16.38 4.88 0.51
CA THR A 246 -16.09 3.82 1.47
C THR A 246 -17.27 2.85 1.56
N LEU A 247 -16.96 1.60 1.90
CA LEU A 247 -17.95 0.58 2.23
C LEU A 247 -17.84 0.28 3.73
N SER A 248 -18.96 0.36 4.45
CA SER A 248 -19.02 -0.11 5.83
C SER A 248 -19.55 -1.53 5.87
N GLY A 249 -18.69 -2.47 6.27
CA GLY A 249 -19.03 -3.87 6.48
C GLY A 249 -18.96 -4.27 7.95
N THR A 250 -19.48 -5.45 8.28
CA THR A 250 -19.28 -6.07 9.60
C THR A 250 -18.63 -7.43 9.43
N PHE A 251 -17.42 -7.59 9.95
CA PHE A 251 -16.76 -8.90 10.04
C PHE A 251 -17.40 -9.68 11.19
N LYS A 252 -18.26 -10.64 10.83
CA LYS A 252 -19.08 -11.39 11.79
C LYS A 252 -18.97 -12.90 11.59
N GLY A 253 -18.85 -13.62 12.70
CA GLY A 253 -18.87 -15.08 12.72
C GLY A 253 -18.14 -15.62 13.95
N ASP A 254 -17.92 -16.93 13.93
CA ASP A 254 -17.25 -17.64 15.01
C ASP A 254 -16.60 -18.94 14.52
N PHE A 255 -15.71 -19.49 15.35
CA PHE A 255 -15.21 -20.86 15.22
C PHE A 255 -14.91 -21.47 16.58
N LYS A 256 -14.86 -22.81 16.63
CA LYS A 256 -14.64 -23.59 17.86
C LYS A 256 -13.21 -23.49 18.36
N LEU A 257 -13.08 -23.40 19.68
CA LEU A 257 -11.87 -23.51 20.49
C LEU A 257 -11.98 -24.78 21.37
N PRO A 258 -10.92 -25.25 22.04
CA PRO A 258 -9.58 -24.69 22.07
C PRO A 258 -8.69 -25.03 20.88
N LEU A 259 -7.86 -24.09 20.46
CA LEU A 259 -6.87 -24.26 19.38
C LEU A 259 -5.48 -23.83 19.85
N SER A 260 -4.43 -24.49 19.35
CA SER A 260 -3.06 -23.96 19.47
C SER A 260 -2.96 -22.55 18.85
N VAL A 261 -2.01 -21.72 19.28
CA VAL A 261 -1.82 -20.37 18.71
C VAL A 261 -1.72 -20.36 17.17
N PRO A 262 -0.89 -21.20 16.51
CA PRO A 262 -0.87 -21.25 15.04
C PRO A 262 -2.22 -21.67 14.43
N GLY A 263 -2.90 -22.65 15.04
CA GLY A 263 -4.23 -23.09 14.62
C GLY A 263 -5.29 -21.99 14.73
N PHE A 264 -5.23 -21.18 15.79
CA PHE A 264 -6.10 -20.01 15.97
C PHE A 264 -5.89 -18.99 14.84
N PHE A 265 -4.63 -18.60 14.55
CA PHE A 265 -4.36 -17.64 13.48
C PHE A 265 -4.73 -18.18 12.09
N ALA A 266 -4.53 -19.48 11.83
CA ALA A 266 -4.97 -20.11 10.60
C ALA A 266 -6.50 -20.10 10.46
N ALA A 267 -7.24 -20.39 11.53
CA ALA A 267 -8.70 -20.31 11.55
C ALA A 267 -9.20 -18.86 11.37
N TYR A 268 -8.55 -17.89 12.02
CA TYR A 268 -8.85 -16.47 11.86
C TYR A 268 -8.61 -16.01 10.41
N ALA A 269 -7.46 -16.34 9.81
CA ALA A 269 -7.17 -16.04 8.40
C ALA A 269 -8.23 -16.61 7.46
N LYS A 270 -8.61 -17.87 7.67
CA LYS A 270 -9.66 -18.56 6.89
C LYS A 270 -11.02 -17.86 6.95
N ALA A 271 -11.32 -17.16 8.05
CA ALA A 271 -12.54 -16.36 8.17
C ALA A 271 -12.36 -14.93 7.62
N PHE A 272 -11.20 -14.30 7.84
CA PHE A 272 -10.99 -12.88 7.58
C PHE A 272 -10.60 -12.58 6.13
N HIS A 273 -9.80 -13.43 5.47
CA HIS A 273 -9.40 -13.22 4.06
C HIS A 273 -10.61 -13.17 3.11
N PRO A 274 -11.58 -14.11 3.15
CA PRO A 274 -12.76 -14.02 2.30
C PRO A 274 -13.63 -12.80 2.59
N TYR A 275 -13.65 -12.33 3.85
CA TYR A 275 -14.34 -11.09 4.20
C TYR A 275 -13.70 -9.89 3.49
N LEU A 276 -12.38 -9.74 3.55
CA LEU A 276 -11.66 -8.67 2.84
C LEU A 276 -11.88 -8.75 1.32
N ASP A 277 -11.78 -9.94 0.73
CA ASP A 277 -12.05 -10.18 -0.69
C ASP A 277 -13.46 -9.71 -1.07
N SER A 278 -14.45 -10.02 -0.21
CA SER A 278 -15.84 -9.59 -0.40
C SER A 278 -16.03 -8.08 -0.25
N GLN A 279 -15.29 -7.41 0.64
CA GLN A 279 -15.38 -5.96 0.81
C GLN A 279 -14.84 -5.22 -0.41
N LEU A 280 -13.68 -5.64 -0.92
CA LEU A 280 -13.13 -5.09 -2.16
C LEU A 280 -14.12 -5.29 -3.31
N LYS A 281 -14.61 -6.52 -3.49
CA LYS A 281 -15.58 -6.82 -4.54
C LYS A 281 -16.85 -5.98 -4.40
N ALA A 282 -17.45 -5.93 -3.21
CA ALA A 282 -18.68 -5.19 -2.97
C ALA A 282 -18.50 -3.67 -3.16
N LEU A 283 -17.34 -3.11 -2.79
CA LEU A 283 -17.05 -1.70 -3.02
C LEU A 283 -16.91 -1.40 -4.52
N LEU A 284 -16.23 -2.26 -5.28
CA LEU A 284 -16.14 -2.12 -6.74
C LEU A 284 -17.50 -2.31 -7.42
N ASP A 285 -18.32 -3.27 -6.97
CA ASP A 285 -19.69 -3.47 -7.46
C ASP A 285 -20.57 -2.26 -7.15
N GLN A 286 -20.46 -1.69 -5.94
CA GLN A 286 -21.16 -0.46 -5.52
C GLN A 286 -20.79 0.73 -6.43
N GLN A 287 -19.54 0.79 -6.89
CA GLN A 287 -19.06 1.85 -7.77
C GLN A 287 -19.17 1.51 -9.26
N SER A 288 -19.73 0.34 -9.64
CA SER A 288 -19.68 -0.17 -11.02
C SER A 288 -20.22 0.81 -12.08
N ALA A 289 -21.27 1.57 -11.76
CA ALA A 289 -21.85 2.57 -12.66
C ALA A 289 -20.97 3.81 -12.89
N ASP A 290 -20.00 4.06 -11.99
CA ASP A 290 -19.11 5.22 -12.03
C ASP A 290 -17.63 4.80 -12.07
N LEU A 291 -17.34 3.51 -12.27
CA LEU A 291 -16.00 2.94 -12.30
C LEU A 291 -15.36 3.11 -13.67
N PHE A 292 -14.11 3.55 -13.72
CA PHE A 292 -13.36 3.56 -14.97
C PHE A 292 -13.23 2.14 -15.55
N PRO A 293 -13.45 1.95 -16.87
CA PRO A 293 -13.56 3.00 -17.90
C PRO A 293 -14.98 3.43 -18.28
N ASP A 294 -16.02 2.75 -17.78
CA ASP A 294 -17.39 2.91 -18.30
C ASP A 294 -18.20 3.96 -17.52
N GLY A 295 -17.68 4.41 -16.39
CA GLY A 295 -18.38 5.32 -15.47
C GLY A 295 -18.42 6.78 -15.88
N THR A 296 -19.32 7.53 -15.24
CA THR A 296 -19.43 8.99 -15.37
C THR A 296 -18.05 9.66 -15.20
N GLY A 297 -17.75 10.64 -16.05
CA GLY A 297 -16.49 11.39 -16.00
C GLY A 297 -15.28 10.68 -16.62
N ALA A 298 -15.44 9.47 -17.19
CA ALA A 298 -14.35 8.76 -17.87
C ALA A 298 -14.00 9.33 -19.26
N HIS A 299 -14.97 9.94 -19.96
CA HIS A 299 -14.77 10.47 -21.32
C HIS A 299 -13.60 11.45 -21.41
N GLN A 300 -13.34 12.24 -20.36
CA GLN A 300 -12.22 13.18 -20.38
C GLN A 300 -10.89 12.46 -20.63
N LEU A 301 -10.68 11.32 -19.95
CA LEU A 301 -9.47 10.51 -20.13
C LEU A 301 -9.52 9.72 -21.44
N LEU A 302 -10.68 9.16 -21.81
CA LEU A 302 -10.84 8.29 -23.00
C LEU A 302 -10.68 9.02 -24.35
N TYR A 303 -10.90 10.34 -24.37
CA TYR A 303 -10.80 11.18 -25.56
C TYR A 303 -9.64 12.18 -25.48
N SER A 304 -8.81 12.09 -24.45
CA SER A 304 -7.52 12.78 -24.37
C SER A 304 -6.45 12.00 -25.14
N GLY A 305 -5.44 12.72 -25.63
CA GLY A 305 -4.22 12.08 -26.12
C GLY A 305 -3.48 11.33 -25.00
N PRO A 306 -2.62 10.35 -25.33
CA PRO A 306 -1.82 9.66 -24.32
C PRO A 306 -0.91 10.63 -23.56
N SER A 307 -0.65 10.33 -22.29
CA SER A 307 0.49 10.94 -21.59
C SER A 307 1.78 10.39 -22.21
N MET A 308 2.70 11.29 -22.53
CA MET A 308 4.03 10.96 -23.04
C MET A 308 5.11 11.07 -21.95
N ASP A 309 4.69 11.27 -20.69
CA ASP A 309 5.57 11.20 -19.51
C ASP A 309 5.85 9.73 -19.17
N ASP A 310 7.12 9.37 -19.02
CA ASP A 310 7.57 8.01 -18.72
C ASP A 310 7.22 7.58 -17.29
N PHE A 311 6.84 8.50 -16.43
CA PHE A 311 6.42 8.19 -15.07
C PHE A 311 5.02 7.55 -15.02
N PRO A 312 4.84 6.39 -14.37
CA PRO A 312 3.52 5.77 -14.26
C PRO A 312 2.57 6.60 -13.41
N GLN A 313 1.32 6.69 -13.85
CA GLN A 313 0.26 7.44 -13.16
C GLN A 313 -0.90 6.50 -12.80
N LEU A 314 -1.62 6.84 -11.73
CA LEU A 314 -2.83 6.11 -11.32
C LEU A 314 -4.06 6.84 -11.87
N VAL A 315 -4.95 6.12 -12.53
CA VAL A 315 -6.26 6.60 -12.96
C VAL A 315 -7.17 6.66 -11.74
N THR A 316 -7.50 7.87 -11.29
CA THR A 316 -8.34 8.11 -10.10
C THR A 316 -9.50 9.03 -10.42
N ARG A 317 -10.58 8.91 -9.64
CA ARG A 317 -11.73 9.81 -9.69
C ARG A 317 -11.53 10.94 -8.69
N ASN A 318 -11.56 12.18 -9.15
CA ASN A 318 -11.45 13.35 -8.29
C ASN A 318 -12.79 13.69 -7.62
N SER A 319 -12.80 14.76 -6.81
CA SER A 319 -14.00 15.23 -6.09
C SER A 319 -15.13 15.70 -7.01
N ASP A 320 -14.82 16.07 -8.25
CA ASP A 320 -15.80 16.50 -9.25
C ASP A 320 -16.40 15.30 -10.01
N GLY A 321 -16.02 14.07 -9.66
CA GLY A 321 -16.50 12.85 -10.29
C GLY A 321 -15.81 12.52 -11.61
N VAL A 322 -14.73 13.22 -11.96
CA VAL A 322 -13.99 13.05 -13.22
C VAL A 322 -12.80 12.12 -13.01
N TRP A 323 -12.57 11.23 -13.97
CA TRP A 323 -11.40 10.35 -13.98
C TRP A 323 -10.19 11.03 -14.62
N VAL A 324 -9.06 11.03 -13.93
CA VAL A 324 -7.83 11.70 -14.33
C VAL A 324 -6.61 10.81 -14.08
N ASN A 325 -5.51 11.08 -14.79
CA ASN A 325 -4.21 10.53 -14.42
C ASN A 325 -3.65 11.32 -13.23
N SER A 326 -3.44 10.64 -12.12
CA SER A 326 -2.93 11.19 -10.86
C SER A 326 -1.55 10.64 -10.53
N GLY A 327 -0.72 11.49 -9.93
CA GLY A 327 0.64 11.16 -9.56
C GLY A 327 1.66 11.86 -10.47
N SER A 328 2.78 12.21 -9.86
CA SER A 328 3.92 12.83 -10.51
C SER A 328 5.20 12.38 -9.80
N SER A 329 6.32 12.41 -10.53
CA SER A 329 7.63 12.18 -9.94
C SER A 329 7.98 13.36 -9.02
N SER A 330 8.34 13.06 -7.77
CA SER A 330 8.85 14.02 -6.80
C SER A 330 10.36 13.90 -6.58
N ILE A 331 10.97 12.81 -7.04
CA ILE A 331 12.41 12.56 -6.98
C ILE A 331 12.90 11.91 -8.28
N LYS A 332 14.05 12.35 -8.78
CA LYS A 332 14.78 11.70 -9.87
C LYS A 332 16.23 11.46 -9.47
N ILE A 333 16.68 10.21 -9.56
CA ILE A 333 18.04 9.79 -9.20
C ILE A 333 18.71 9.18 -10.42
N THR A 334 19.83 9.76 -10.82
CA THR A 334 20.67 9.22 -11.88
C THR A 334 21.44 7.99 -11.40
N LEU A 335 21.40 6.93 -12.20
CA LEU A 335 22.23 5.74 -12.07
C LEU A 335 23.36 5.78 -13.12
N PRO A 336 24.41 4.96 -12.99
CA PRO A 336 25.44 4.83 -14.02
C PRO A 336 24.86 4.39 -15.38
N ALA A 337 25.65 4.58 -16.45
CA ALA A 337 25.32 4.15 -17.81
C ALA A 337 23.90 4.54 -18.24
N ASN A 338 23.57 5.83 -18.08
CA ASN A 338 22.29 6.45 -18.46
C ASN A 338 21.03 5.94 -17.73
N GLY A 339 21.15 5.03 -16.76
CA GLY A 339 20.02 4.60 -15.95
C GLY A 339 19.51 5.72 -15.05
N TYR A 340 18.25 5.63 -14.60
CA TYR A 340 17.71 6.51 -13.56
C TYR A 340 16.48 5.90 -12.89
N ILE A 341 16.10 6.50 -11.77
CA ILE A 341 14.89 6.20 -11.03
C ILE A 341 14.11 7.50 -10.87
N SER A 342 12.88 7.54 -11.37
CA SER A 342 11.90 8.57 -11.05
C SER A 342 10.92 7.98 -10.03
N GLY A 343 10.63 8.69 -8.95
CA GLY A 343 9.79 8.19 -7.86
C GLY A 343 8.78 9.22 -7.37
N GLY A 344 7.60 8.76 -6.95
CA GLY A 344 6.54 9.60 -6.40
C GLY A 344 5.61 8.81 -5.49
N THR A 345 4.83 9.50 -4.66
CA THR A 345 3.87 8.88 -3.73
C THR A 345 2.47 9.42 -3.95
N LEU A 346 1.48 8.52 -3.98
CA LEU A 346 0.06 8.86 -4.06
C LEU A 346 -0.72 8.01 -3.05
N GLY A 347 -1.17 8.66 -1.96
CA GLY A 347 -1.77 7.94 -0.84
C GLY A 347 -0.79 6.93 -0.23
N GLY A 348 -1.22 5.68 -0.09
CA GLY A 348 -0.37 4.57 0.38
C GLY A 348 0.52 3.95 -0.69
N ASN A 349 0.49 4.44 -1.93
CA ASN A 349 1.21 3.88 -3.07
C ASN A 349 2.48 4.66 -3.36
N ILE A 350 3.56 3.92 -3.62
CA ILE A 350 4.81 4.46 -4.14
C ILE A 350 4.93 4.01 -5.59
N LEU A 351 5.10 4.96 -6.50
CA LEU A 351 5.24 4.73 -7.93
C LEU A 351 6.69 5.00 -8.33
N PHE A 352 7.28 4.11 -9.13
CA PHE A 352 8.58 4.36 -9.74
C PHE A 352 8.55 4.11 -11.24
N HIS A 353 9.30 4.93 -11.97
CA HIS A 353 9.89 4.51 -13.24
C HIS A 353 11.36 4.19 -13.01
N LEU A 354 11.80 3.00 -13.40
CA LEU A 354 13.18 2.55 -13.31
C LEU A 354 13.70 2.27 -14.72
N ARG A 355 14.52 3.18 -15.24
CA ARG A 355 15.29 2.96 -16.47
C ARG A 355 16.55 2.18 -16.13
N LYS A 356 16.74 1.01 -16.76
CA LYS A 356 17.93 0.18 -16.56
C LYS A 356 19.20 0.91 -17.04
N PRO A 357 20.33 0.77 -16.33
CA PRO A 357 21.64 1.09 -16.88
C PRO A 357 21.91 0.34 -18.20
N ASP A 358 22.39 1.04 -19.21
CA ASP A 358 22.56 0.50 -20.58
C ASP A 358 23.57 -0.67 -20.63
N ASN A 359 24.48 -0.73 -19.68
CA ASN A 359 25.46 -1.81 -19.56
C ASN A 359 24.90 -3.10 -18.92
N ILE A 360 23.63 -3.12 -18.51
CA ILE A 360 22.95 -4.31 -17.98
C ILE A 360 22.06 -4.90 -19.09
N PRO A 361 22.33 -6.15 -19.55
CA PRO A 361 21.48 -6.81 -20.54
C PRO A 361 20.04 -7.00 -20.03
N GLY A 362 19.04 -6.71 -20.86
CA GLY A 362 17.62 -6.86 -20.49
C GLY A 362 17.26 -8.25 -19.98
N ALA A 363 17.79 -9.31 -20.60
CA ALA A 363 17.55 -10.69 -20.19
C ALA A 363 18.10 -11.04 -18.78
N ALA A 364 19.07 -10.28 -18.26
CA ALA A 364 19.50 -10.41 -16.87
C ALA A 364 18.66 -9.52 -15.96
N PHE A 365 18.40 -8.28 -16.39
CA PHE A 365 17.69 -7.27 -15.61
C PHE A 365 16.25 -7.69 -15.26
N HIS A 366 15.47 -8.18 -16.24
CA HIS A 366 14.06 -8.50 -16.02
C HIS A 366 13.80 -9.77 -15.18
N HIS A 367 14.87 -10.44 -14.76
CA HIS A 367 14.85 -11.66 -13.98
C HIS A 367 15.69 -11.55 -12.70
N ASP A 368 16.09 -10.34 -12.32
CA ASP A 368 16.88 -10.04 -11.10
C ASP A 368 16.08 -9.14 -10.14
N PRO A 369 15.08 -9.70 -9.42
CA PRO A 369 14.26 -8.91 -8.49
C PRO A 369 15.09 -8.26 -7.37
N LYS A 370 16.15 -8.94 -6.92
CA LYS A 370 17.05 -8.41 -5.90
C LYS A 370 17.81 -7.19 -6.43
N GLY A 371 18.41 -7.28 -7.62
CA GLY A 371 19.12 -6.16 -8.25
C GLY A 371 18.22 -4.96 -8.48
N VAL A 372 16.97 -5.19 -8.92
CA VAL A 372 15.96 -4.13 -9.04
C VAL A 372 15.70 -3.45 -7.70
N MET A 373 15.44 -4.22 -6.63
CA MET A 373 15.21 -3.67 -5.29
C MET A 373 16.42 -2.90 -4.75
N ASP A 374 17.64 -3.43 -4.94
CA ASP A 374 18.88 -2.77 -4.52
C ASP A 374 19.08 -1.41 -5.25
N MET A 375 18.62 -1.30 -6.51
CA MET A 375 18.59 0.00 -7.20
C MET A 375 17.55 0.94 -6.58
N LEU A 376 16.31 0.48 -6.35
CA LEU A 376 15.25 1.30 -5.76
C LEU A 376 15.63 1.81 -4.37
N LEU A 377 16.33 1.01 -3.55
CA LEU A 377 16.80 1.41 -2.22
C LEU A 377 17.75 2.63 -2.26
N LYS A 378 18.42 2.91 -3.39
CA LYS A 378 19.23 4.13 -3.56
C LYS A 378 18.41 5.42 -3.49
N THR A 379 17.08 5.33 -3.64
CA THR A 379 16.18 6.46 -3.41
C THR A 379 16.05 6.86 -1.94
N GLY A 380 16.47 5.97 -1.02
CA GLY A 380 16.35 6.22 0.40
C GLY A 380 14.93 6.08 0.93
N PHE A 381 14.02 5.44 0.17
CA PHE A 381 12.64 5.22 0.60
C PHE A 381 12.54 4.39 1.89
N LEU A 382 13.52 3.52 2.16
CA LEU A 382 13.55 2.68 3.35
C LEU A 382 14.78 3.00 4.20
N LYS A 383 14.53 3.42 5.43
CA LYS A 383 15.55 3.66 6.46
C LYS A 383 15.13 2.98 7.74
N ARG A 384 16.08 2.30 8.40
CA ARG A 384 15.85 1.73 9.72
C ARG A 384 16.08 2.79 10.80
N PRO A 385 15.08 3.10 11.64
CA PRO A 385 15.28 3.96 12.80
C PRO A 385 16.10 3.24 13.87
N ILE A 386 17.16 3.88 14.36
CA ILE A 386 17.95 3.44 15.51
C ILE A 386 18.20 4.66 16.40
N GLY A 387 17.44 4.78 17.49
CA GLY A 387 17.42 6.00 18.31
C GLY A 387 17.05 7.22 17.44
N PRO A 388 17.86 8.30 17.45
CA PRO A 388 17.64 9.47 16.59
C PRO A 388 18.07 9.25 15.13
N GLU A 389 18.86 8.21 14.84
CA GLU A 389 19.40 7.98 13.50
C GLU A 389 18.42 7.24 12.57
N ARG A 390 18.60 7.46 11.26
CA ARG A 390 17.85 6.82 10.18
C ARG A 390 18.84 6.23 9.19
N ILE A 391 19.15 4.94 9.37
CA ILE A 391 20.18 4.24 8.60
C ILE A 391 19.60 3.73 7.29
N LEU A 392 20.21 4.06 6.16
CA LEU A 392 19.77 3.58 4.86
C LEU A 392 19.88 2.05 4.78
N VAL A 393 18.80 1.41 4.34
CA VAL A 393 18.81 0.00 3.93
C VAL A 393 19.37 -0.07 2.52
N THR A 394 20.39 -0.89 2.30
CA THR A 394 21.08 -1.02 0.99
C THR A 394 20.77 -2.33 0.28
N SER A 395 20.26 -3.34 0.99
CA SER A 395 19.69 -4.54 0.37
C SER A 395 18.66 -5.22 1.28
N LEU A 396 17.58 -5.72 0.68
CA LEU A 396 16.60 -6.60 1.33
C LEU A 396 16.93 -8.09 1.16
N GLY A 397 17.96 -8.42 0.37
CA GLY A 397 18.24 -9.79 -0.05
C GLY A 397 17.26 -10.29 -1.12
N GLU A 398 17.15 -11.61 -1.25
CA GLU A 398 16.19 -12.23 -2.17
C GLU A 398 14.74 -11.99 -1.72
N PRO A 399 13.78 -11.83 -2.65
CA PRO A 399 12.36 -11.76 -2.30
C PRO A 399 11.91 -13.04 -1.61
N GLY A 400 11.04 -12.90 -0.62
CA GLY A 400 10.40 -14.03 0.05
C GLY A 400 9.37 -14.73 -0.83
N ASP A 401 8.64 -13.95 -1.64
CA ASP A 401 7.65 -14.45 -2.59
C ASP A 401 7.84 -13.80 -3.96
N THR A 402 7.72 -14.61 -5.02
CA THR A 402 7.75 -14.17 -6.41
C THR A 402 6.56 -14.76 -7.18
N GLY A 403 6.10 -14.05 -8.20
CA GLY A 403 4.97 -14.49 -9.02
C GLY A 403 4.71 -13.55 -10.19
N THR A 404 3.59 -13.78 -10.86
CA THR A 404 3.10 -12.92 -11.94
C THR A 404 1.59 -12.71 -11.80
N SER A 405 1.11 -11.54 -12.20
CA SER A 405 -0.32 -11.20 -12.27
C SER A 405 -0.62 -10.53 -13.59
N THR A 406 -1.70 -10.95 -14.26
CA THR A 406 -2.19 -10.27 -15.46
C THR A 406 -3.37 -9.39 -15.10
N ASP A 407 -3.33 -8.13 -15.51
CA ASP A 407 -4.42 -7.18 -15.28
C ASP A 407 -5.51 -7.26 -16.36
N ARG A 408 -6.61 -6.53 -16.20
CA ARG A 408 -7.75 -6.55 -17.14
C ARG A 408 -7.39 -6.11 -18.56
N TRP A 409 -6.28 -5.40 -18.73
CA TRP A 409 -5.77 -4.90 -20.01
C TRP A 409 -4.81 -5.88 -20.68
N GLY A 410 -4.53 -7.02 -20.04
CA GLY A 410 -3.64 -8.05 -20.56
C GLY A 410 -2.16 -7.70 -20.40
N ARG A 411 -1.81 -6.81 -19.47
CA ARG A 411 -0.41 -6.52 -19.09
C ARG A 411 0.03 -7.51 -18.03
N THR A 412 1.24 -8.04 -18.18
CA THR A 412 1.81 -9.02 -17.24
C THR A 412 2.73 -8.33 -16.26
N TRP A 413 2.30 -8.26 -15.00
CA TRP A 413 3.06 -7.72 -13.88
C TRP A 413 3.86 -8.83 -13.22
N GLN A 414 5.13 -8.58 -12.95
CA GLN A 414 5.94 -9.41 -12.07
C GLN A 414 5.69 -8.95 -10.62
N THR A 415 5.39 -9.88 -9.73
CA THR A 415 5.03 -9.57 -8.35
C THR A 415 6.10 -10.10 -7.41
N TRP A 416 6.63 -9.24 -6.54
CA TRP A 416 7.67 -9.60 -5.58
C TRP A 416 7.33 -9.06 -4.19
N SER A 417 7.70 -9.81 -3.15
CA SER A 417 7.48 -9.40 -1.76
C SER A 417 8.70 -9.69 -0.90
N TRP A 418 9.16 -8.69 -0.14
CA TRP A 418 10.28 -8.83 0.79
C TRP A 418 9.81 -8.65 2.23
N PRO A 419 10.18 -9.58 3.14
CA PRO A 419 9.99 -9.34 4.56
C PRO A 419 10.93 -8.23 5.04
N VAL A 420 10.45 -7.41 5.98
CA VAL A 420 11.23 -6.42 6.73
C VAL A 420 11.10 -6.77 8.22
N PRO A 421 11.87 -7.78 8.70
CA PRO A 421 11.57 -8.41 9.98
C PRO A 421 11.62 -7.45 11.16
N TYR A 422 12.59 -6.53 11.20
CA TYR A 422 12.72 -5.56 12.30
C TYR A 422 11.48 -4.65 12.47
N ALA A 423 10.67 -4.50 11.42
CA ALA A 423 9.48 -3.65 11.39
C ALA A 423 8.17 -4.45 11.40
N ASP A 424 8.23 -5.78 11.50
CA ASP A 424 7.09 -6.68 11.33
C ASP A 424 6.22 -6.35 10.10
N GLY A 425 6.88 -6.19 8.95
CA GLY A 425 6.22 -5.70 7.74
C GLY A 425 6.79 -6.27 6.46
N TYR A 426 6.19 -5.88 5.35
CA TYR A 426 6.59 -6.28 4.01
C TYR A 426 6.72 -5.07 3.08
N VAL A 427 7.62 -5.21 2.11
CA VAL A 427 7.63 -4.40 0.89
C VAL A 427 7.04 -5.25 -0.23
N HIS A 428 5.94 -4.80 -0.82
CA HIS A 428 5.26 -5.44 -1.94
C HIS A 428 5.46 -4.63 -3.20
N LEU A 429 5.77 -5.30 -4.31
CA LEU A 429 6.12 -4.66 -5.57
C LEU A 429 5.42 -5.37 -6.72
N TYR A 430 4.73 -4.60 -7.55
CA TYR A 430 4.18 -4.99 -8.84
C TYR A 430 4.97 -4.24 -9.91
N ALA A 431 5.79 -4.95 -10.66
CA ALA A 431 6.67 -4.39 -11.68
C ALA A 431 6.15 -4.76 -13.08
N LEU A 432 5.85 -3.76 -13.90
CA LEU A 432 5.46 -3.92 -15.29
C LEU A 432 6.69 -3.67 -16.18
N PRO A 433 7.19 -4.69 -16.89
CA PRO A 433 8.29 -4.51 -17.84
C PRO A 433 7.97 -3.46 -18.91
N THR A 434 8.90 -2.54 -19.11
CA THR A 434 8.94 -1.55 -20.21
C THR A 434 10.19 -1.80 -21.07
N PRO A 435 10.31 -1.21 -22.27
CA PRO A 435 11.48 -1.40 -23.12
C PRO A 435 12.77 -0.97 -22.42
N ASP A 436 12.72 0.15 -21.71
CA ASP A 436 13.85 0.74 -21.01
C ASP A 436 14.05 0.24 -19.56
N GLY A 437 13.09 -0.51 -19.00
CA GLY A 437 13.19 -1.07 -17.66
C GLY A 437 11.84 -1.46 -17.02
N TYR A 438 11.39 -0.71 -16.02
CA TYR A 438 10.14 -1.01 -15.31
C TYR A 438 9.34 0.23 -14.91
N ALA A 439 8.02 0.13 -15.07
CA ALA A 439 7.07 0.89 -14.28
C ALA A 439 6.64 0.07 -13.05
N ILE A 440 6.61 0.69 -11.87
CA ILE A 440 6.49 -0.02 -10.59
C ILE A 440 5.40 0.61 -9.74
N LEU A 441 4.52 -0.26 -9.20
CA LEU A 441 3.61 0.03 -8.09
C LEU A 441 4.12 -0.68 -6.84
N MET A 442 4.40 0.06 -5.78
CA MET A 442 4.93 -0.47 -4.53
C MET A 442 4.10 -0.03 -3.31
N ARG A 443 3.96 -0.92 -2.32
CA ARG A 443 3.45 -0.60 -0.99
C ARG A 443 4.36 -1.17 0.10
N ILE A 444 4.40 -0.49 1.23
CA ILE A 444 5.07 -0.95 2.44
C ILE A 444 4.03 -0.97 3.55
N GLY A 445 3.91 -2.08 4.27
CA GLY A 445 2.88 -2.22 5.29
C GLY A 445 3.18 -3.28 6.34
N PRO A 446 2.43 -3.29 7.45
CA PRO A 446 2.55 -4.31 8.48
C PRO A 446 2.21 -5.72 7.96
N ALA A 447 2.79 -6.74 8.58
CA ALA A 447 2.54 -8.13 8.22
C ALA A 447 1.07 -8.54 8.42
N THR A 448 0.38 -7.93 9.39
CA THR A 448 -1.04 -8.16 9.71
C THR A 448 -2.01 -7.74 8.59
N THR A 449 -1.61 -6.83 7.70
CA THR A 449 -2.44 -6.34 6.58
C THR A 449 -1.99 -6.89 5.22
N ARG A 450 -1.13 -7.92 5.22
CA ARG A 450 -0.51 -8.46 4.01
C ARG A 450 -1.54 -8.90 2.96
N HIS A 451 -2.57 -9.64 3.36
CA HIS A 451 -3.60 -10.13 2.42
C HIS A 451 -4.35 -8.96 1.75
N ASP A 452 -4.83 -8.02 2.56
CA ASP A 452 -5.52 -6.81 2.11
C ASP A 452 -4.65 -6.00 1.13
N THR A 453 -3.37 -5.82 1.47
CA THR A 453 -2.42 -5.10 0.62
C THR A 453 -2.27 -5.77 -0.74
N VAL A 454 -2.13 -7.10 -0.78
CA VAL A 454 -1.95 -7.85 -2.02
C VAL A 454 -3.18 -7.80 -2.92
N ILE A 455 -4.40 -7.95 -2.39
CA ILE A 455 -5.63 -7.91 -3.20
C ILE A 455 -5.89 -6.51 -3.75
N ASN A 456 -5.65 -5.45 -2.97
CA ASN A 456 -5.81 -4.08 -3.44
C ASN A 456 -4.76 -3.72 -4.49
N MET A 457 -3.49 -4.07 -4.29
CA MET A 457 -2.44 -3.81 -5.30
C MET A 457 -2.73 -4.53 -6.61
N ARG A 458 -3.23 -5.77 -6.57
CA ARG A 458 -3.68 -6.48 -7.77
C ARG A 458 -4.78 -5.70 -8.48
N ALA A 459 -5.81 -5.27 -7.76
CA ALA A 459 -6.88 -4.46 -8.35
C ALA A 459 -6.40 -3.08 -8.83
N LEU A 460 -5.37 -2.49 -8.23
CA LEU A 460 -4.82 -1.20 -8.67
C LEU A 460 -4.08 -1.30 -10.01
N THR A 461 -3.53 -2.46 -10.36
CA THR A 461 -2.86 -2.63 -11.67
C THR A 461 -3.79 -2.28 -12.83
N ASP A 462 -5.08 -2.53 -12.69
CA ASP A 462 -6.14 -2.19 -13.65
C ASP A 462 -6.32 -0.67 -13.88
N PHE A 463 -5.70 0.17 -13.06
CA PHE A 463 -5.81 1.63 -13.07
C PHE A 463 -4.45 2.32 -13.28
N ILE A 464 -3.40 1.60 -13.68
CA ILE A 464 -2.13 2.25 -14.04
C ILE A 464 -2.16 2.72 -15.50
N SER A 465 -1.77 3.96 -15.74
CA SER A 465 -1.56 4.59 -17.05
C SER A 465 -0.07 4.89 -17.24
N LEU A 466 0.48 4.55 -18.40
CA LEU A 466 1.87 4.79 -18.77
C LEU A 466 2.09 4.63 -20.28
N PRO A 467 3.06 5.34 -20.89
CA PRO A 467 3.59 5.01 -22.20
C PRO A 467 4.60 3.86 -22.12
N TYR A 468 4.99 3.32 -23.27
CA TYR A 468 6.14 2.44 -23.43
C TYR A 468 7.24 3.23 -24.14
N ASP A 469 8.31 3.56 -23.40
CA ASP A 469 9.41 4.40 -23.87
C ASP A 469 10.73 3.62 -23.92
N GLY A 470 11.63 3.99 -24.81
CA GLY A 470 13.00 3.46 -24.86
C GLY A 470 13.71 3.69 -26.19
N THR A 471 15.01 3.43 -26.20
CA THR A 471 15.83 3.45 -27.42
C THR A 471 15.55 2.23 -28.30
N LEU A 472 15.87 2.29 -29.60
CA LEU A 472 15.69 1.14 -30.49
C LEU A 472 16.53 -0.07 -30.04
N ALA A 473 17.71 0.13 -29.44
CA ALA A 473 18.46 -0.96 -28.82
C ALA A 473 17.69 -1.64 -27.68
N GLN A 474 17.04 -0.85 -26.82
CA GLN A 474 16.20 -1.35 -25.72
C GLN A 474 14.94 -2.05 -26.24
N TRP A 475 14.26 -1.48 -27.24
CA TRP A 475 13.14 -2.12 -27.92
C TRP A 475 13.52 -3.47 -28.55
N LYS A 476 14.72 -3.58 -29.14
CA LYS A 476 15.21 -4.84 -29.69
C LYS A 476 15.31 -5.94 -28.62
N GLU A 477 15.83 -5.60 -27.44
CA GLU A 477 15.92 -6.53 -26.31
C GLU A 477 14.53 -6.91 -25.78
N PHE A 478 13.67 -5.93 -25.58
CA PHE A 478 12.30 -6.12 -25.05
C PHE A 478 11.43 -6.99 -25.96
N LEU A 479 11.45 -6.73 -27.28
CA LEU A 479 10.69 -7.50 -28.26
C LEU A 479 11.23 -8.92 -28.45
N ALA A 480 12.48 -9.20 -28.08
CA ALA A 480 13.06 -10.53 -28.13
C ALA A 480 12.53 -11.45 -27.02
N ASP A 481 12.08 -10.89 -25.89
CA ASP A 481 11.45 -11.67 -24.81
C ASP A 481 9.93 -11.55 -24.85
N GLY A 482 9.30 -12.45 -25.60
CA GLY A 482 7.84 -12.51 -25.74
C GLY A 482 7.07 -12.73 -24.43
N LYS A 483 7.71 -13.10 -23.31
CA LYS A 483 7.04 -13.28 -22.01
C LYS A 483 6.77 -11.95 -21.31
N LEU A 484 7.53 -10.90 -21.64
CA LEU A 484 7.37 -9.56 -21.08
C LEU A 484 6.26 -8.76 -21.78
N LEU A 485 5.91 -9.16 -23.01
CA LEU A 485 5.02 -8.41 -23.88
C LEU A 485 3.55 -8.47 -23.41
N PRO A 486 2.89 -7.31 -23.20
CA PRO A 486 1.45 -7.25 -23.00
C PRO A 486 0.66 -7.85 -24.18
N ALA A 487 -0.60 -8.21 -23.92
CA ALA A 487 -1.50 -8.78 -24.93
C ALA A 487 -1.65 -7.89 -26.19
N ALA A 488 -1.59 -6.56 -26.05
CA ALA A 488 -1.66 -5.60 -27.16
C ALA A 488 -0.55 -5.84 -28.22
N PHE A 489 0.64 -6.29 -27.79
CA PHE A 489 1.78 -6.54 -28.68
C PHE A 489 1.61 -7.77 -29.58
N ARG A 490 0.58 -8.61 -29.38
CA ARG A 490 0.20 -9.64 -30.37
C ARG A 490 -0.14 -9.03 -31.73
N ASN A 491 -0.61 -7.78 -31.70
CA ASN A 491 -1.13 -7.05 -32.83
C ASN A 491 -0.25 -5.87 -33.24
N ILE A 492 0.90 -5.66 -32.57
CA ILE A 492 1.85 -4.59 -32.87
C ILE A 492 3.17 -5.25 -33.30
N LYS A 493 3.65 -4.89 -34.48
CA LYS A 493 4.94 -5.32 -35.02
C LYS A 493 5.80 -4.10 -35.23
N ILE A 494 6.96 -4.11 -34.60
CA ILE A 494 8.01 -3.10 -34.78
C ILE A 494 9.21 -3.83 -35.38
N ALA A 495 9.72 -3.30 -36.49
CA ALA A 495 10.91 -3.83 -37.14
C ALA A 495 11.78 -2.68 -37.64
N PHE A 496 13.10 -2.82 -37.52
CA PHE A 496 14.03 -1.83 -38.02
C PHE A 496 15.38 -2.46 -38.35
N GLU A 497 16.07 -1.84 -39.30
CA GLU A 497 17.48 -2.08 -39.59
C GLU A 497 18.21 -0.73 -39.51
N TYR A 498 19.25 -0.67 -38.66
CA TYR A 498 19.97 0.57 -38.40
C TYR A 498 20.55 1.17 -39.68
N GLY A 499 20.39 2.48 -39.84
CA GLY A 499 20.79 3.21 -41.03
C GLY A 499 20.03 2.84 -42.31
N LYS A 500 18.93 2.07 -42.25
CA LYS A 500 18.18 1.65 -43.45
C LYS A 500 16.68 1.95 -43.40
N ASP A 501 15.94 1.29 -42.52
CA ASP A 501 14.48 1.47 -42.46
C ASP A 501 13.88 1.11 -41.10
N PHE A 502 12.76 1.76 -40.80
CA PHE A 502 11.91 1.50 -39.65
C PHE A 502 10.50 1.18 -40.14
N ARG A 503 9.83 0.24 -39.48
CA ARG A 503 8.47 -0.19 -39.78
C ARG A 503 7.68 -0.39 -38.50
N TYR A 504 6.49 0.19 -38.48
CA TYR A 504 5.47 -0.04 -37.46
C TYR A 504 4.21 -0.57 -38.15
N ASP A 505 3.66 -1.66 -37.64
CA ASP A 505 2.42 -2.24 -38.12
C ASP A 505 1.56 -2.67 -36.93
N SER A 506 0.41 -2.02 -36.75
CA SER A 506 -0.63 -2.46 -35.83
C SER A 506 -1.94 -2.79 -36.54
N GLN A 507 -2.94 -3.23 -35.77
CA GLN A 507 -4.32 -3.37 -36.27
C GLN A 507 -4.94 -2.03 -36.71
N ARG A 508 -4.42 -0.88 -36.23
CA ARG A 508 -5.02 0.44 -36.46
C ARG A 508 -4.23 1.31 -37.42
N LEU A 509 -2.91 1.18 -37.42
CA LEU A 509 -2.00 2.05 -38.15
C LEU A 509 -0.78 1.25 -38.62
N ALA A 510 -0.35 1.46 -39.86
CA ALA A 510 0.95 1.00 -40.32
C ALA A 510 1.68 2.12 -41.05
N PHE A 511 3.00 2.20 -40.88
CA PHE A 511 3.86 3.14 -41.60
C PHE A 511 5.31 2.65 -41.59
N SER A 512 6.11 3.24 -42.47
CA SER A 512 7.55 3.00 -42.53
C SER A 512 8.28 4.25 -42.95
N PHE A 513 9.56 4.35 -42.61
CA PHE A 513 10.41 5.44 -43.08
C PHE A 513 11.88 4.99 -43.17
N THR A 514 12.67 5.82 -43.83
CA THR A 514 14.11 5.67 -44.03
C THR A 514 14.85 6.86 -43.37
N PRO A 515 16.19 6.81 -43.20
CA PRO A 515 16.98 7.83 -42.51
C PRO A 515 16.80 9.27 -43.01
N GLU A 516 16.31 9.46 -44.23
CA GLU A 516 15.99 10.78 -44.78
C GLU A 516 14.88 11.50 -44.00
N LEU A 517 13.98 10.76 -43.36
CA LEU A 517 12.91 11.35 -42.55
C LEU A 517 13.33 11.55 -41.09
N GLN A 518 13.96 10.53 -40.51
CA GLN A 518 14.42 10.50 -39.12
C GLN A 518 15.53 9.45 -39.00
N GLN A 519 16.54 9.74 -38.18
CA GLN A 519 17.64 8.82 -37.89
C GLN A 519 17.14 7.50 -37.29
N ILE A 520 17.83 6.40 -37.62
CA ILE A 520 17.46 5.04 -37.19
C ILE A 520 18.74 4.36 -36.70
N ASP A 521 19.10 4.63 -35.46
CA ASP A 521 20.29 4.07 -34.82
C ASP A 521 19.94 3.46 -33.45
N ALA A 522 20.94 2.89 -32.77
CA ALA A 522 20.76 2.23 -31.49
C ALA A 522 20.16 3.15 -30.41
N ASP A 523 20.49 4.45 -30.46
CA ASP A 523 20.06 5.46 -29.50
C ASP A 523 18.75 6.18 -29.90
N SER A 524 18.23 5.90 -31.11
CA SER A 524 16.98 6.49 -31.56
C SER A 524 15.83 6.10 -30.64
N MET A 525 15.02 7.09 -30.27
CA MET A 525 13.92 6.90 -29.32
C MET A 525 12.66 6.47 -30.05
N LEU A 526 11.95 5.52 -29.45
CA LEU A 526 10.58 5.16 -29.81
C LEU A 526 9.73 5.19 -28.54
N THR A 527 8.70 6.03 -28.56
CA THR A 527 7.68 6.07 -27.50
C THR A 527 6.35 5.66 -28.10
N LEU A 528 5.77 4.59 -27.55
CA LEU A 528 4.37 4.24 -27.78
C LEU A 528 3.54 4.84 -26.65
N GLY A 529 2.80 5.91 -26.98
CA GLY A 529 1.82 6.52 -26.09
C GLY A 529 0.60 5.61 -25.97
N PHE A 530 0.65 4.65 -25.05
CA PHE A 530 -0.49 3.82 -24.70
C PHE A 530 -1.52 4.63 -23.92
N THR A 531 -2.79 4.49 -24.30
CA THR A 531 -3.90 5.12 -23.60
C THR A 531 -5.15 4.25 -23.68
N PHE A 532 -6.19 4.67 -22.98
CA PHE A 532 -7.49 4.03 -23.00
C PHE A 532 -8.39 4.78 -23.98
N PHE A 533 -9.08 4.06 -24.86
CA PHE A 533 -10.03 4.67 -25.78
C PHE A 533 -11.07 3.65 -26.26
N PRO A 534 -12.27 4.10 -26.66
CA PRO A 534 -13.28 3.22 -27.25
C PRO A 534 -12.85 2.78 -28.66
N ASP A 535 -13.04 1.49 -28.95
CA ASP A 535 -12.97 0.94 -30.31
C ASP A 535 -14.24 1.24 -31.12
N ALA A 536 -14.31 0.75 -32.36
CA ALA A 536 -15.45 0.96 -33.26
C ALA A 536 -16.78 0.41 -32.73
N HIS A 537 -16.76 -0.48 -31.74
CA HIS A 537 -17.93 -1.05 -31.08
C HIS A 537 -18.24 -0.37 -29.74
N GLY A 538 -17.49 0.68 -29.37
CA GLY A 538 -17.62 1.40 -28.10
C GLY A 538 -16.96 0.67 -26.93
N LYS A 539 -16.29 -0.46 -27.14
CA LYS A 539 -15.58 -1.15 -26.07
C LYS A 539 -14.26 -0.42 -25.80
N VAL A 540 -14.02 -0.06 -24.55
CA VAL A 540 -12.74 0.55 -24.17
C VAL A 540 -11.61 -0.47 -24.24
N VAL A 541 -10.53 -0.10 -24.91
CA VAL A 541 -9.29 -0.87 -25.03
C VAL A 541 -8.11 -0.08 -24.48
N TRP A 542 -7.05 -0.79 -24.12
CA TRP A 542 -5.74 -0.21 -23.84
C TRP A 542 -4.80 -0.55 -25.01
N ASP A 543 -4.40 0.47 -25.77
CA ASP A 543 -3.66 0.31 -27.02
C ASP A 543 -2.85 1.58 -27.35
N ALA A 544 -1.96 1.51 -28.35
CA ALA A 544 -1.13 2.65 -28.75
C ALA A 544 -1.99 3.74 -29.43
N GLY A 545 -2.15 4.87 -28.75
CA GLY A 545 -2.81 6.08 -29.26
C GLY A 545 -1.85 7.04 -29.96
N GLN A 546 -0.55 6.91 -29.71
CA GLN A 546 0.49 7.71 -30.36
C GLN A 546 1.75 6.88 -30.60
N VAL A 547 2.39 7.09 -31.75
CA VAL A 547 3.73 6.58 -32.05
C VAL A 547 4.64 7.76 -32.29
N TRP A 548 5.63 7.96 -31.41
CA TRP A 548 6.56 9.09 -31.44
C TRP A 548 7.99 8.59 -31.60
N LEU A 549 8.77 9.24 -32.47
CA LEU A 549 10.14 8.86 -32.80
C LEU A 549 11.07 10.06 -32.91
N ALA A 550 12.26 9.94 -32.34
CA ALA A 550 13.34 10.94 -32.40
C ALA A 550 14.72 10.29 -32.58
N ALA A 551 15.73 11.06 -33.00
CA ALA A 551 17.08 10.54 -33.15
C ALA A 551 17.73 10.16 -31.82
N ASP A 552 17.37 10.86 -30.74
CA ASP A 552 17.73 10.59 -29.35
C ASP A 552 16.74 11.28 -28.38
N ASN A 553 17.01 11.22 -27.07
CA ASN A 553 16.17 11.77 -26.00
C ASN A 553 16.33 13.28 -25.74
N HIS A 554 17.27 13.94 -26.41
CA HIS A 554 17.48 15.39 -26.39
C HIS A 554 17.10 16.05 -27.72
N ASP A 555 16.88 15.25 -28.77
CA ASP A 555 16.58 15.74 -30.10
C ASP A 555 15.21 16.43 -30.16
N ARG A 556 15.22 17.61 -30.74
CA ARG A 556 14.01 18.39 -31.04
C ARG A 556 13.47 18.09 -32.44
N HIS A 557 14.20 17.32 -33.24
CA HIS A 557 13.70 16.70 -34.45
C HIS A 557 12.97 15.41 -34.09
N TRP A 558 11.66 15.42 -34.28
CA TRP A 558 10.86 14.23 -34.06
C TRP A 558 9.70 14.14 -35.04
N ILE A 559 9.23 12.91 -35.23
CA ILE A 559 8.03 12.60 -35.97
C ILE A 559 7.02 11.93 -35.05
N SER A 560 5.74 12.16 -35.29
CA SER A 560 4.67 11.53 -34.51
C SER A 560 3.45 11.24 -35.35
N LEU A 561 2.76 10.14 -35.03
CA LEU A 561 1.42 9.83 -35.51
C LEU A 561 0.48 9.69 -34.31
N LEU A 562 -0.48 10.60 -34.20
CA LEU A 562 -1.46 10.66 -33.11
C LEU A 562 -2.84 10.25 -33.60
N ARG A 563 -3.49 9.35 -32.87
CA ARG A 563 -4.91 9.02 -33.02
C ARG A 563 -5.77 10.09 -32.35
N ASN A 564 -6.75 10.62 -33.07
CA ASN A 564 -7.72 11.58 -32.59
C ASN A 564 -9.13 11.03 -32.83
N ALA A 565 -10.04 11.20 -31.89
CA ALA A 565 -11.42 10.75 -32.02
C ALA A 565 -12.39 11.92 -31.85
N ALA A 566 -13.54 11.82 -32.52
CA ALA A 566 -14.64 12.76 -32.36
C ALA A 566 -15.12 12.71 -30.90
N PRO A 567 -15.04 13.83 -30.16
CA PRO A 567 -15.42 13.85 -28.75
C PRO A 567 -16.95 13.76 -28.62
N PRO A 568 -17.46 13.04 -27.60
CA PRO A 568 -18.89 13.04 -27.30
C PRO A 568 -19.35 14.42 -26.82
N ALA A 569 -20.65 14.67 -26.93
CA ALA A 569 -21.24 16.00 -26.72
C ALA A 569 -21.18 16.49 -25.27
N ASP A 570 -20.88 15.61 -24.31
CA ASP A 570 -20.74 15.93 -22.89
C ASP A 570 -19.35 16.48 -22.53
N LEU A 571 -18.36 16.35 -23.41
CA LEU A 571 -17.06 16.99 -23.23
C LEU A 571 -17.11 18.49 -23.55
N ASP A 572 -16.27 19.26 -22.85
CA ASP A 572 -16.24 20.71 -22.96
C ASP A 572 -15.87 21.22 -24.38
N ASP A 573 -16.10 22.52 -24.58
CA ASP A 573 -15.86 23.20 -25.85
C ASP A 573 -14.41 23.10 -26.36
N SER A 574 -13.43 22.82 -25.49
CA SER A 574 -12.03 22.67 -25.88
C SER A 574 -11.83 21.40 -26.72
N TYR A 575 -12.47 20.28 -26.34
CA TYR A 575 -12.44 19.03 -27.11
C TYR A 575 -13.16 19.22 -28.46
N GLN A 576 -14.34 19.83 -28.44
CA GLN A 576 -15.11 20.10 -29.66
C GLN A 576 -14.35 21.02 -30.62
N SER A 577 -13.69 22.05 -30.09
CA SER A 577 -12.87 22.99 -30.85
C SER A 577 -11.62 22.33 -31.42
N PHE A 578 -10.95 21.47 -30.65
CA PHE A 578 -9.81 20.68 -31.11
C PHE A 578 -10.22 19.77 -32.28
N TRP A 579 -11.29 19.01 -32.10
CA TRP A 579 -11.80 18.12 -33.15
C TRP A 579 -12.18 18.88 -34.42
N LYS A 580 -12.88 20.02 -34.30
CA LYS A 580 -13.24 20.86 -35.45
C LYS A 580 -12.02 21.33 -36.26
N LYS A 581 -10.90 21.64 -35.58
CA LYS A 581 -9.65 22.01 -36.26
C LYS A 581 -9.06 20.81 -37.00
N VAL A 582 -8.99 19.64 -36.36
CA VAL A 582 -8.49 18.41 -36.97
C VAL A 582 -9.38 17.99 -38.14
N SER A 583 -10.67 17.76 -37.92
CA SER A 583 -11.62 17.33 -38.97
C SER A 583 -11.75 18.33 -40.12
N GLY A 584 -11.63 19.62 -39.81
CA GLY A 584 -11.65 20.70 -40.82
C GLY A 584 -10.30 20.98 -41.47
N ARG A 585 -9.22 20.26 -41.11
CA ARG A 585 -7.85 20.50 -41.57
C ARG A 585 -7.43 21.97 -41.46
N GLN A 586 -7.81 22.61 -40.36
CA GLN A 586 -7.48 24.00 -40.07
C GLN A 586 -6.07 24.09 -39.50
N HIS A 587 -5.39 25.22 -39.67
CA HIS A 587 -4.09 25.47 -39.05
C HIS A 587 -4.13 25.15 -37.54
N PRO A 588 -3.18 24.37 -36.98
CA PRO A 588 -1.91 23.91 -37.58
C PRO A 588 -1.94 22.52 -38.27
N TYR A 589 -3.10 22.02 -38.72
CA TYR A 589 -3.29 20.70 -39.35
C TYR A 589 -3.51 20.73 -40.87
N ASP A 590 -3.16 21.86 -41.49
CA ASP A 590 -3.36 22.19 -42.90
C ASP A 590 -2.15 21.82 -43.79
N GLY A 591 -1.08 21.28 -43.21
CA GLY A 591 0.16 21.00 -43.92
C GLY A 591 1.00 22.24 -44.23
N LEU A 592 0.76 23.37 -43.54
CA LEU A 592 1.60 24.56 -43.62
C LEU A 592 2.55 24.60 -42.43
N ALA A 593 3.84 24.84 -42.69
CA ALA A 593 4.83 24.92 -41.62
C ALA A 593 4.72 26.25 -40.90
N TYR A 594 4.97 26.23 -39.61
CA TYR A 594 4.99 27.39 -38.75
C TYR A 594 6.12 27.25 -37.73
N THR A 595 6.58 28.38 -37.20
CA THR A 595 7.62 28.40 -36.18
C THR A 595 6.98 28.65 -34.82
N ASP A 596 7.41 27.86 -33.83
CA ASP A 596 7.07 28.08 -32.43
C ASP A 596 8.36 27.97 -31.61
N GLY A 597 8.78 29.10 -31.04
CA GLY A 597 10.11 29.24 -30.44
C GLY A 597 11.22 29.03 -31.47
N ASP A 598 12.12 28.09 -31.19
CA ASP A 598 13.22 27.69 -32.07
C ASP A 598 12.95 26.39 -32.83
N THR A 599 11.68 26.02 -32.99
CA THR A 599 11.27 24.77 -33.65
C THR A 599 10.35 25.07 -34.82
N SER A 600 10.68 24.54 -35.99
CA SER A 600 9.78 24.50 -37.15
C SER A 600 8.87 23.29 -37.04
N LYS A 601 7.57 23.52 -37.19
CA LYS A 601 6.51 22.52 -36.99
C LYS A 601 5.66 22.45 -38.25
N ILE A 602 5.30 21.24 -38.68
CA ILE A 602 4.34 21.02 -39.76
C ILE A 602 3.48 19.80 -39.44
N ASN A 603 2.16 19.94 -39.56
CA ASN A 603 1.23 18.85 -39.27
C ASN A 603 0.16 18.75 -40.35
N ALA A 604 -0.29 17.53 -40.60
CA ALA A 604 -1.44 17.29 -41.44
C ALA A 604 -2.22 16.07 -40.98
N VAL A 605 -3.53 16.14 -41.22
CA VAL A 605 -4.40 14.98 -41.07
C VAL A 605 -4.06 13.96 -42.16
N VAL A 606 -3.82 12.73 -41.74
CA VAL A 606 -3.60 11.60 -42.64
C VAL A 606 -4.86 11.36 -43.46
N PRO A 607 -4.77 11.30 -44.80
CA PRO A 607 -5.93 10.99 -45.64
C PRO A 607 -6.55 9.64 -45.25
N PRO A 608 -7.88 9.57 -45.05
CA PRO A 608 -8.52 8.32 -44.70
C PRO A 608 -8.42 7.32 -45.86
N SER A 609 -8.34 6.03 -45.53
CA SER A 609 -8.25 4.95 -46.52
C SER A 609 -9.57 4.73 -47.29
N ARG A 610 -10.69 5.31 -46.82
CA ARG A 610 -12.01 5.33 -47.46
C ARG A 610 -12.58 6.76 -47.42
N GLY A 611 -13.38 7.12 -48.42
CA GLY A 611 -14.04 8.42 -48.53
C GLY A 611 -15.24 8.58 -47.59
N ASP A 612 -15.05 8.36 -46.29
CA ASP A 612 -16.07 8.71 -45.30
C ASP A 612 -16.14 10.23 -45.19
N ASP A 613 -17.30 10.80 -45.54
CA ASP A 613 -17.54 12.24 -45.49
C ASP A 613 -17.57 12.79 -44.04
N LYS A 614 -17.67 11.91 -43.02
CA LYS A 614 -17.67 12.24 -41.59
C LYS A 614 -16.95 11.18 -40.75
N PRO A 615 -15.61 11.17 -40.73
CA PRO A 615 -14.84 10.19 -39.96
C PRO A 615 -15.05 10.42 -38.45
N SER A 616 -15.18 9.36 -37.67
CA SER A 616 -15.20 9.41 -36.19
C SER A 616 -13.81 9.34 -35.57
N VAL A 617 -12.81 8.88 -36.34
CA VAL A 617 -11.40 8.79 -35.95
C VAL A 617 -10.53 9.34 -37.07
N LEU A 618 -9.53 10.13 -36.70
CA LEU A 618 -8.55 10.72 -37.61
C LEU A 618 -7.15 10.61 -37.03
N TYR A 619 -6.18 10.37 -37.90
CA TYR A 619 -4.77 10.39 -37.53
C TYR A 619 -4.13 11.70 -37.97
N THR A 620 -3.27 12.25 -37.13
CA THR A 620 -2.48 13.45 -37.45
C THR A 620 -1.01 13.08 -37.46
N ALA A 621 -0.34 13.43 -38.55
CA ALA A 621 1.10 13.32 -38.69
C ALA A 621 1.76 14.65 -38.29
N TYR A 622 2.83 14.56 -37.51
CA TYR A 622 3.63 15.69 -37.04
C TYR A 622 5.08 15.48 -37.46
N VAL A 623 5.72 16.53 -37.98
CA VAL A 623 7.17 16.57 -38.25
C VAL A 623 7.73 17.87 -37.67
N TYR A 624 8.52 17.76 -36.62
CA TYR A 624 9.11 18.90 -35.91
C TYR A 624 10.61 18.89 -36.10
N GLN A 625 11.22 20.07 -36.24
CA GLN A 625 12.67 20.23 -36.46
C GLN A 625 13.22 21.44 -35.72
N PRO A 626 14.45 21.33 -35.17
CA PRO A 626 15.12 22.47 -34.57
C PRO A 626 15.45 23.53 -35.63
N GLY A 627 15.47 24.77 -35.19
CA GLY A 627 15.73 25.95 -36.01
C GLY A 627 14.59 26.34 -36.95
N THR A 628 14.84 27.39 -37.72
CA THR A 628 13.97 27.84 -38.80
C THR A 628 14.27 27.05 -40.07
N GLN A 629 13.34 26.19 -40.47
CA GLN A 629 13.47 25.34 -41.66
C GLN A 629 12.64 25.88 -42.81
N PRO A 630 13.08 25.74 -44.08
CA PRO A 630 12.28 26.16 -45.23
C PRO A 630 10.96 25.37 -45.33
N GLN A 631 9.88 26.05 -45.71
CA GLN A 631 8.56 25.43 -45.96
C GLN A 631 8.64 24.21 -46.89
N ALA A 632 9.45 24.29 -47.94
CA ALA A 632 9.61 23.21 -48.92
C ALA A 632 10.24 21.95 -48.30
N GLU A 633 11.22 22.11 -47.40
CA GLU A 633 11.87 20.98 -46.72
C GLU A 633 10.92 20.31 -45.73
N MET A 634 10.27 21.11 -44.87
CA MET A 634 9.28 20.60 -43.92
C MET A 634 8.14 19.87 -44.64
N LYS A 635 7.66 20.44 -45.76
CA LYS A 635 6.63 19.81 -46.59
C LYS A 635 7.11 18.51 -47.24
N GLN A 636 8.33 18.47 -47.76
CA GLN A 636 8.88 17.24 -48.35
C GLN A 636 8.91 16.09 -47.34
N LYS A 637 9.34 16.37 -46.10
CA LYS A 637 9.39 15.36 -45.03
C LYS A 637 8.00 14.92 -44.57
N LEU A 638 7.06 15.86 -44.42
CA LEU A 638 5.67 15.52 -44.12
C LEU A 638 5.03 14.67 -45.23
N ASP A 639 5.22 15.04 -46.50
CA ASP A 639 4.67 14.29 -47.63
C ASP A 639 5.27 12.87 -47.70
N ALA A 640 6.56 12.71 -47.37
CA ALA A 640 7.21 11.41 -47.28
C ALA A 640 6.59 10.52 -46.17
N LEU A 641 6.32 11.10 -44.99
CA LEU A 641 5.63 10.41 -43.90
C LEU A 641 4.19 10.04 -44.30
N LEU A 642 3.40 10.99 -44.80
CA LEU A 642 2.01 10.75 -45.17
C LEU A 642 1.86 9.66 -46.24
N LYS A 643 2.80 9.59 -47.20
CA LYS A 643 2.78 8.58 -48.27
C LYS A 643 2.99 7.15 -47.75
N SER A 644 3.68 6.97 -46.62
CA SER A 644 3.92 5.65 -46.06
C SER A 644 2.83 5.18 -45.09
N VAL A 645 2.02 6.11 -44.57
CA VAL A 645 0.98 5.80 -43.59
C VAL A 645 -0.21 5.10 -44.26
N LYS A 646 -0.63 3.99 -43.64
CA LYS A 646 -1.86 3.28 -43.93
C LYS A 646 -2.71 3.19 -42.66
N VAL A 647 -3.84 3.92 -42.65
CA VAL A 647 -4.86 3.80 -41.62
C VAL A 647 -5.64 2.50 -41.84
N LYS A 648 -5.63 1.63 -40.84
CA LYS A 648 -6.30 0.31 -40.83
C LYS A 648 -7.49 0.26 -39.86
N GLU A 649 -7.59 1.23 -38.95
CA GLU A 649 -8.76 1.40 -38.09
C GLU A 649 -10.00 1.66 -38.96
N GLN A 650 -11.04 0.86 -38.71
CA GLN A 650 -12.30 0.87 -39.45
C GLN A 650 -13.38 1.61 -38.67
#